data_AF-A0A4U0FBP1-F1
#
_entry.id   AF-A0A4U0FBP1-F1
#
_cell.length_a   1.000
_cell.length_b   1.000
_cell.length_c   1.000
_cell.angle_alpha   90.00
_cell.angle_beta   90.00
_cell.angle_gamma   90.00
#
_symmetry.space_group_name_H-M   'P 1'
#
loop_
_entity.id
_entity.type
_entity.pdbx_description
1 polymer ?
#
loop_
_entity_poly.entity_id
_entity_poly.type
_entity_poly.pdbx_seq_one_letter_code
_entity_poly.pdbx_strand_id
1 'polypeptide(L)'
;MLVFSVPFQSPVLLMPSAHAATVVSYQLLKQSEMPVTSGVRQIDYKWVASDSSPTEMIHVLKIDLTDPYVELNAMGGKGGSVTAGQSVTGMTKETKAVAGVNGDVFGTANEGAPIGAQIKDGELQVSTSQLNGMYAFAITNDRKPMIDNFTFSGTVTAESGNTFALAGINKSLYWAEPGKTNSHVNALYMYTNEWTAPQRPAGTGTTPTEALVVDGVVTEVVPGQEITTPVPPNGYILRGHGTAAKFITDNLYPGVHVSSEYNLKSQTTGQTFDPSFFKMMVSGHTILVDQGKAAAFSRDIAGVSGASSRARTAVGYSQDGNTAYLVTVEENGGRNGVPLKELQDIMVRIGAWKAVNMDGGGSTTMVARPLGEFNVALAHPTSAGTYQRPVANGIGVYTTAPQGELKGIVASGPKTVFMGQETRFSLKAYDSYYNPIDPKGLNPVWNINPEVGYFKDGLLIANKPGKTTVKVTAGSTSSSIGVEVLGEAAIDRLTVQPSSMVLRAGAVINVPVKARLKDGSETAVAPTAIKWEFKGFKGKVSNGQLTIESVENNAAVGYAIARYDGFGTAVVLTPGSEKSFETFENVTYPLEFKGLPAELAGSASVVSGLPGRESSNALSLKYDFTNGTGSRFAYAVMNAAGGGVPVEGSPSALTLDVMGDSSLNYLRAEFVGADGKAVMVDVSRIIDWSGWKTIRVDLAAAGVKGPAKLTKLYVVNLAEGQDERALQGEVAFDNLTLQYPPSPVTTTNPTIVMKLGSAKATVNGKSVTLPAPVFSINGNSYLPLKFVAEAMGADVGWEASTKRVTVLRGSKMIDLWIGKSELAADGVRQKINAEPVIRNSRTYVPLRIVSEQLGQKVTWDEKTRTITIR
;
A
#
# COMPACT_ATOMS: atom_id res chain seq x y z
N MET A 1 65.23 45.45 23.59
CA MET A 1 64.25 44.42 24.00
C MET A 1 63.50 44.03 22.73
N LEU A 2 63.70 42.80 22.25
CA LEU A 2 63.37 42.36 20.89
C LEU A 2 61.86 42.45 20.59
N VAL A 3 61.53 43.07 19.47
CA VAL A 3 60.21 43.06 18.83
C VAL A 3 60.27 41.98 17.74
N PHE A 4 59.51 40.90 17.89
CA PHE A 4 59.38 39.86 16.87
C PHE A 4 58.32 40.28 15.85
N SER A 5 58.76 40.55 14.62
CA SER A 5 57.93 40.68 13.42
C SER A 5 57.79 39.31 12.75
N VAL A 6 56.55 38.84 12.58
CA VAL A 6 56.23 37.63 11.81
C VAL A 6 55.63 38.06 10.46
N PRO A 7 56.19 37.64 9.30
CA PRO A 7 55.59 37.94 8.00
C PRO A 7 54.44 36.98 7.69
N PHE A 8 53.28 37.55 7.32
CA PHE A 8 52.14 36.82 6.79
C PHE A 8 52.47 36.25 5.39
N GLN A 9 52.51 34.92 5.25
CA GLN A 9 52.42 34.26 3.95
C GLN A 9 50.95 34.26 3.49
N SER A 10 50.68 34.81 2.31
CA SER A 10 49.37 34.70 1.65
C SER A 10 49.14 33.25 1.21
N PRO A 11 47.97 32.64 1.48
CA PRO A 11 47.66 31.35 0.90
C PRO A 11 47.34 31.51 -0.59
N VAL A 12 48.02 30.71 -1.41
CA VAL A 12 47.68 30.51 -2.82
C VAL A 12 46.28 29.89 -2.87
N LEU A 13 45.34 30.60 -3.50
CA LEU A 13 43.98 30.13 -3.75
C LEU A 13 44.04 29.01 -4.81
N LEU A 14 44.09 27.75 -4.37
CA LEU A 14 43.81 26.61 -5.25
C LEU A 14 42.32 26.66 -5.62
N MET A 15 42.02 27.08 -6.86
CA MET A 15 40.67 26.93 -7.40
C MET A 15 40.32 25.42 -7.44
N PRO A 16 39.18 24.99 -6.91
CA PRO A 16 38.75 23.62 -7.06
C PRO A 16 38.52 23.35 -8.54
N SER A 17 39.18 22.31 -9.06
CA SER A 17 38.87 21.76 -10.37
C SER A 17 37.39 21.41 -10.39
N ALA A 18 36.64 22.08 -11.28
CA ALA A 18 35.24 21.75 -11.54
C ALA A 18 35.18 20.27 -11.95
N HIS A 19 34.70 19.41 -11.06
CA HIS A 19 34.33 18.06 -11.42
C HIS A 19 33.18 18.20 -12.40
N ALA A 20 33.41 17.86 -13.67
CA ALA A 20 32.35 17.76 -14.64
C ALA A 20 31.31 16.78 -14.08
N ALA A 21 30.10 17.28 -13.82
CA ALA A 21 29.01 16.43 -13.36
C ALA A 21 28.81 15.32 -14.40
N THR A 22 28.93 14.07 -13.97
CA THR A 22 28.62 12.91 -14.81
C THR A 22 27.18 13.04 -15.31
N VAL A 23 27.01 13.12 -16.62
CA VAL A 23 25.70 13.20 -17.26
C VAL A 23 25.00 11.86 -17.06
N VAL A 24 23.91 11.85 -16.29
CA VAL A 24 23.05 10.68 -16.15
C VAL A 24 22.31 10.46 -17.47
N SER A 25 22.40 9.25 -18.02
CA SER A 25 21.65 8.82 -19.20
C SER A 25 20.57 7.84 -18.79
N TYR A 26 19.47 7.78 -19.54
CA TYR A 26 18.33 6.93 -19.20
C TYR A 26 17.98 5.95 -20.32
N GLN A 27 17.47 4.79 -19.95
CA GLN A 27 16.90 3.79 -20.84
C GLN A 27 15.42 3.55 -20.52
N LEU A 28 14.60 3.40 -21.55
CA LEU A 28 13.19 3.02 -21.44
C LEU A 28 13.05 1.56 -21.89
N LEU A 29 12.84 0.65 -20.94
CA LEU A 29 12.87 -0.80 -21.18
C LEU A 29 11.48 -1.40 -21.03
N LYS A 30 10.88 -1.85 -22.12
CA LYS A 30 9.56 -2.51 -22.12
C LYS A 30 9.60 -3.79 -21.29
N GLN A 31 8.65 -3.93 -20.36
CA GLN A 31 8.51 -5.10 -19.49
C GLN A 31 7.38 -6.02 -19.94
N SER A 32 6.25 -5.45 -20.35
CA SER A 32 5.03 -6.17 -20.68
C SER A 32 4.25 -5.43 -21.77
N GLU A 33 3.32 -6.13 -22.42
CA GLU A 33 2.27 -5.52 -23.25
C GLU A 33 1.07 -6.45 -23.22
N MET A 34 -0.09 -5.93 -22.82
CA MET A 34 -1.33 -6.68 -22.69
C MET A 34 -2.48 -5.92 -23.35
N PRO A 35 -3.35 -6.59 -24.12
CA PRO A 35 -4.57 -5.97 -24.64
C PRO A 35 -5.57 -5.73 -23.51
N VAL A 36 -6.27 -4.59 -23.56
CA VAL A 36 -7.40 -4.22 -22.68
C VAL A 36 -8.73 -4.48 -23.39
N THR A 37 -8.78 -4.14 -24.68
CA THR A 37 -9.87 -4.34 -25.63
C THR A 37 -9.27 -4.24 -27.05
N SER A 38 -10.04 -4.47 -28.11
CA SER A 38 -9.63 -4.11 -29.48
C SER A 38 -9.11 -2.67 -29.52
N GLY A 39 -8.02 -2.43 -30.26
CA GLY A 39 -7.41 -1.10 -30.38
C GLY A 39 -6.70 -0.54 -29.13
N VAL A 40 -6.76 -1.19 -27.95
CA VAL A 40 -6.16 -0.66 -26.71
C VAL A 40 -5.22 -1.67 -26.07
N ARG A 41 -3.99 -1.22 -25.80
CA ARG A 41 -2.98 -2.01 -25.10
C ARG A 41 -2.40 -1.25 -23.92
N GLN A 42 -2.26 -1.93 -22.79
CA GLN A 42 -1.44 -1.47 -21.67
C GLN A 42 -0.01 -1.96 -21.87
N ILE A 43 0.96 -1.06 -21.75
CA ILE A 43 2.39 -1.35 -21.88
C ILE A 43 3.10 -0.81 -20.64
N ASP A 44 3.82 -1.68 -19.94
CA ASP A 44 4.63 -1.27 -18.79
C ASP A 44 6.11 -1.17 -19.21
N TYR A 45 6.76 -0.10 -18.79
CA TYR A 45 8.19 0.14 -19.00
C TYR A 45 8.91 0.33 -17.67
N LYS A 46 10.22 0.06 -17.67
CA LYS A 46 11.17 0.54 -16.66
C LYS A 46 11.91 1.76 -17.20
N TRP A 47 12.01 2.79 -16.38
CA TRP A 47 12.90 3.93 -16.59
C TRP A 47 14.16 3.73 -15.75
N VAL A 48 15.26 3.45 -16.43
CA VAL A 48 16.52 3.04 -15.79
C VAL A 48 17.57 4.11 -16.04
N ALA A 49 18.01 4.76 -14.95
CA ALA A 49 19.15 5.66 -14.98
C ALA A 49 20.46 4.88 -15.12
N SER A 50 21.49 5.50 -15.72
CA SER A 50 22.82 4.92 -15.85
C SER A 50 23.65 4.97 -14.56
N ASP A 51 23.15 5.64 -13.53
CA ASP A 51 23.75 5.70 -12.20
C ASP A 51 23.01 4.75 -11.22
N SER A 52 23.24 4.92 -9.92
CA SER A 52 22.60 4.10 -8.88
C SER A 52 21.19 4.58 -8.49
N SER A 53 20.56 5.47 -9.27
CA SER A 53 19.22 5.96 -8.98
C SER A 53 18.17 4.84 -9.07
N PRO A 54 17.08 4.91 -8.26
CA PRO A 54 16.00 3.94 -8.32
C PRO A 54 15.41 3.81 -9.74
N THR A 55 15.03 2.59 -10.10
CA THR A 55 14.30 2.34 -11.35
C THR A 55 12.83 2.71 -11.16
N GLU A 56 12.33 3.61 -12.00
CA GLU A 56 10.95 4.04 -12.00
C GLU A 56 10.09 3.17 -12.95
N MET A 57 8.78 3.11 -12.71
CA MET A 57 7.83 2.34 -13.52
C MET A 57 6.87 3.29 -14.25
N ILE A 58 6.62 3.00 -15.52
CA ILE A 58 5.81 3.80 -16.43
C ILE A 58 4.76 2.90 -17.03
N HIS A 59 3.51 3.34 -16.99
CA HIS A 59 2.37 2.62 -17.53
C HIS A 59 1.78 3.44 -18.65
N VAL A 60 1.56 2.80 -19.80
CA VAL A 60 1.07 3.45 -21.02
C VAL A 60 -0.15 2.71 -21.53
N LEU A 61 -1.28 3.40 -21.63
CA LEU A 61 -2.38 2.96 -22.50
C LEU A 61 -2.11 3.52 -23.90
N LYS A 62 -1.72 2.62 -24.80
CA LYS A 62 -1.57 2.91 -26.23
C LYS A 62 -2.90 2.59 -26.93
N ILE A 63 -3.49 3.62 -27.52
CA ILE A 63 -4.87 3.61 -28.02
C ILE A 63 -4.85 3.91 -29.52
N ASP A 64 -5.30 2.96 -30.33
CA ASP A 64 -5.47 3.09 -31.77
C ASP A 64 -6.78 3.82 -32.07
N LEU A 65 -6.68 5.07 -32.49
CA LEU A 65 -7.82 5.92 -32.83
C LEU A 65 -8.45 5.53 -34.17
N THR A 66 -7.82 4.65 -34.96
CA THR A 66 -8.38 4.11 -36.20
C THR A 66 -9.28 2.88 -35.98
N ASP A 67 -9.18 2.22 -34.82
CA ASP A 67 -10.04 1.09 -34.46
C ASP A 67 -11.47 1.58 -34.16
N PRO A 68 -12.48 1.23 -34.98
CA PRO A 68 -13.83 1.78 -34.88
C PRO A 68 -14.52 1.44 -33.55
N TYR A 69 -14.01 0.47 -32.80
CA TYR A 69 -14.60 0.02 -31.55
C TYR A 69 -14.09 0.77 -30.31
N VAL A 70 -13.12 1.67 -30.46
CA VAL A 70 -12.55 2.43 -29.35
C VAL A 70 -13.01 3.86 -29.38
N GLU A 71 -13.34 4.40 -28.21
CA GLU A 71 -13.66 5.81 -28.03
C GLU A 71 -12.96 6.38 -26.80
N LEU A 72 -12.64 7.67 -26.87
CA LEU A 72 -12.12 8.46 -25.74
C LEU A 72 -13.12 9.54 -25.38
N ASN A 73 -13.32 9.76 -24.08
CA ASN A 73 -14.18 10.83 -23.60
C ASN A 73 -13.76 11.34 -22.23
N ALA A 74 -14.19 12.56 -21.90
CA ALA A 74 -14.04 13.10 -20.55
C ALA A 74 -14.94 12.34 -19.57
N MET A 75 -14.45 12.16 -18.35
CA MET A 75 -15.21 11.68 -17.20
C MET A 75 -15.31 12.83 -16.21
N GLY A 76 -16.54 13.21 -15.83
CA GLY A 76 -16.76 14.12 -14.70
C GLY A 76 -16.66 13.38 -13.38
N GLY A 77 -16.74 14.12 -12.28
CA GLY A 77 -16.86 13.58 -10.94
C GLY A 77 -18.15 12.78 -10.74
N LYS A 78 -18.56 12.59 -9.48
CA LYS A 78 -19.72 11.78 -9.12
C LYS A 78 -20.99 12.28 -9.82
N GLY A 79 -21.70 11.41 -10.53
CA GLY A 79 -22.90 11.79 -11.28
C GLY A 79 -22.61 12.63 -12.54
N GLY A 80 -21.36 12.73 -12.98
CA GLY A 80 -20.94 13.67 -14.03
C GLY A 80 -20.77 15.10 -13.55
N SER A 81 -20.86 15.35 -12.24
CA SER A 81 -20.65 16.67 -11.64
C SER A 81 -19.26 17.22 -11.91
N VAL A 82 -19.16 18.53 -12.09
CA VAL A 82 -17.87 19.25 -12.16
C VAL A 82 -17.36 19.68 -10.79
N THR A 83 -18.16 19.60 -9.73
CA THR A 83 -17.80 20.06 -8.36
C THR A 83 -17.85 18.96 -7.30
N ALA A 84 -18.31 17.76 -7.66
CA ALA A 84 -18.31 16.60 -6.77
C ALA A 84 -17.24 15.60 -7.21
N GLY A 85 -16.01 15.75 -6.72
CA GLY A 85 -14.89 14.89 -7.10
C GLY A 85 -15.15 13.38 -6.86
N GLN A 86 -14.48 12.53 -7.64
CA GLN A 86 -14.59 11.08 -7.55
C GLN A 86 -13.26 10.38 -7.86
N SER A 87 -13.06 9.16 -7.37
CA SER A 87 -11.89 8.36 -7.78
C SER A 87 -11.99 7.96 -9.25
N VAL A 88 -10.85 7.79 -9.92
CA VAL A 88 -10.81 7.33 -11.33
C VAL A 88 -11.46 5.95 -11.48
N THR A 89 -11.30 5.06 -10.50
CA THR A 89 -12.02 3.77 -10.49
C THR A 89 -13.55 3.96 -10.36
N GLY A 90 -14.00 4.93 -9.56
CA GLY A 90 -15.41 5.27 -9.44
C GLY A 90 -15.97 5.80 -10.77
N MET A 91 -15.29 6.77 -11.37
CA MET A 91 -15.65 7.35 -12.67
C MET A 91 -15.73 6.29 -13.77
N THR A 92 -14.70 5.47 -13.93
CA THR A 92 -14.65 4.42 -14.97
C THR A 92 -15.76 3.38 -14.79
N LYS A 93 -16.10 3.00 -13.55
CA LYS A 93 -17.23 2.10 -13.28
C LYS A 93 -18.57 2.74 -13.60
N GLU A 94 -18.76 4.00 -13.20
CA GLU A 94 -20.00 4.75 -13.41
C GLU A 94 -20.27 4.97 -14.89
N THR A 95 -19.25 5.34 -15.65
CA THR A 95 -19.36 5.58 -17.10
C THR A 95 -19.21 4.33 -17.95
N LYS A 96 -18.86 3.18 -17.34
CA LYS A 96 -18.57 1.90 -18.01
C LYS A 96 -17.35 1.96 -18.97
N ALA A 97 -16.39 2.83 -18.68
CA ALA A 97 -15.10 2.83 -19.36
C ALA A 97 -14.32 1.54 -19.02
N VAL A 98 -13.57 1.01 -19.99
CA VAL A 98 -12.70 -0.16 -19.82
C VAL A 98 -11.29 0.20 -19.36
N ALA A 99 -10.93 1.48 -19.43
CA ALA A 99 -9.72 2.03 -18.82
C ALA A 99 -9.88 3.55 -18.61
N GLY A 100 -8.98 4.17 -17.87
CA GLY A 100 -8.94 5.62 -17.73
C GLY A 100 -7.82 6.12 -16.82
N VAL A 101 -7.58 7.43 -16.90
CA VAL A 101 -6.63 8.15 -16.04
C VAL A 101 -7.28 9.41 -15.44
N ASN A 102 -6.68 9.98 -14.40
CA ASN A 102 -7.06 11.29 -13.89
C ASN A 102 -6.78 12.40 -14.93
N GLY A 103 -7.48 13.53 -14.80
CA GLY A 103 -7.47 14.61 -15.77
C GLY A 103 -6.80 15.90 -15.28
N ASP A 104 -7.57 16.97 -15.36
CA ASP A 104 -7.17 18.36 -15.17
C ASP A 104 -6.72 18.68 -13.75
N VAL A 105 -5.95 19.76 -13.62
CA VAL A 105 -5.68 20.40 -12.34
C VAL A 105 -6.96 21.08 -11.81
N PHE A 106 -7.17 21.03 -10.50
CA PHE A 106 -8.37 21.54 -9.85
C PHE A 106 -8.07 22.18 -8.50
N GLY A 107 -8.95 23.06 -8.02
CA GLY A 107 -8.79 23.71 -6.73
C GLY A 107 -9.27 22.84 -5.59
N THR A 108 -8.36 22.27 -4.77
CA THR A 108 -8.71 21.41 -3.63
C THR A 108 -9.30 22.16 -2.44
N ALA A 109 -9.10 23.48 -2.37
CA ALA A 109 -9.59 24.35 -1.28
C ALA A 109 -10.94 25.03 -1.57
N ASN A 110 -11.44 24.94 -2.81
CA ASN A 110 -12.68 25.56 -3.26
C ASN A 110 -13.73 24.48 -3.61
N GLU A 111 -14.65 24.74 -4.54
CA GLU A 111 -15.71 23.79 -4.92
C GLU A 111 -15.21 22.57 -5.71
N GLY A 112 -13.89 22.42 -5.93
CA GLY A 112 -13.31 21.28 -6.60
C GLY A 112 -13.43 21.27 -8.13
N ALA A 113 -13.84 22.38 -8.74
CA ALA A 113 -14.03 22.46 -10.20
C ALA A 113 -12.70 22.42 -10.99
N PRO A 114 -12.70 21.85 -12.22
CA PRO A 114 -11.55 21.91 -13.12
C PRO A 114 -11.11 23.35 -13.45
N ILE A 115 -9.80 23.59 -13.46
CA ILE A 115 -9.22 24.91 -13.77
C ILE A 115 -9.24 25.17 -15.27
N GLY A 116 -9.05 24.18 -16.12
CA GLY A 116 -9.14 24.31 -17.56
C GLY A 116 -10.52 23.95 -18.10
N ALA A 117 -10.56 23.60 -19.39
CA ALA A 117 -11.78 23.24 -20.09
C ALA A 117 -12.08 21.75 -20.02
N GLN A 118 -13.38 21.43 -20.05
CA GLN A 118 -13.90 20.09 -20.18
C GLN A 118 -15.01 20.07 -21.22
N ILE A 119 -14.86 19.22 -22.23
CA ILE A 119 -15.92 18.86 -23.18
C ILE A 119 -16.19 17.37 -23.02
N LYS A 120 -17.45 17.01 -22.87
CA LYS A 120 -17.92 15.63 -22.81
C LYS A 120 -19.03 15.46 -23.83
N ASP A 121 -18.91 14.46 -24.70
CA ASP A 121 -19.92 14.15 -25.71
C ASP A 121 -20.33 15.32 -26.62
N GLY A 122 -19.38 16.23 -26.93
CA GLY A 122 -19.68 17.43 -27.73
C GLY A 122 -20.15 18.64 -26.94
N GLU A 123 -20.39 18.50 -25.64
CA GLU A 123 -20.93 19.56 -24.79
C GLU A 123 -19.85 20.19 -23.92
N LEU A 124 -19.75 21.53 -23.95
CA LEU A 124 -18.82 22.28 -23.11
C LEU A 124 -19.34 22.36 -21.67
N GLN A 125 -18.79 21.53 -20.80
CA GLN A 125 -19.19 21.47 -19.39
C GLN A 125 -18.41 22.47 -18.53
N VAL A 126 -17.15 22.76 -18.86
CA VAL A 126 -16.33 23.75 -18.16
C VAL A 126 -15.53 24.54 -19.18
N SER A 127 -15.55 25.87 -19.10
CA SER A 127 -14.76 26.72 -20.00
C SER A 127 -13.29 26.85 -19.55
N THR A 128 -12.42 27.31 -20.45
CA THR A 128 -11.04 27.66 -20.09
C THR A 128 -11.02 28.80 -19.08
N SER A 129 -10.15 28.76 -18.06
CA SER A 129 -9.78 29.97 -17.31
C SER A 129 -8.90 30.89 -18.16
N GLN A 130 -8.93 32.20 -17.90
CA GLN A 130 -8.02 33.18 -18.50
C GLN A 130 -6.62 33.06 -17.86
N LEU A 131 -5.91 31.99 -18.21
CA LEU A 131 -4.61 31.63 -17.68
C LEU A 131 -3.63 31.40 -18.83
N ASN A 132 -2.39 31.89 -18.69
CA ASN A 132 -1.43 31.81 -19.78
C ASN A 132 -0.83 30.41 -19.90
N GLY A 133 -0.90 29.82 -21.10
CA GLY A 133 -0.17 28.59 -21.43
C GLY A 133 -0.78 27.30 -20.89
N MET A 134 -2.08 27.26 -20.60
CA MET A 134 -2.84 26.04 -20.25
C MET A 134 -3.17 25.24 -21.52
N TYR A 135 -2.51 24.11 -21.72
CA TYR A 135 -2.80 23.24 -22.86
C TYR A 135 -3.90 22.23 -22.54
N ALA A 136 -4.72 21.90 -23.52
CA ALA A 136 -5.75 20.88 -23.45
C ALA A 136 -5.54 19.78 -24.47
N PHE A 137 -5.91 18.56 -24.11
CA PHE A 137 -6.04 17.43 -25.03
C PHE A 137 -7.49 17.29 -25.45
N ALA A 138 -7.72 17.15 -26.76
CA ALA A 138 -9.04 16.98 -27.34
C ALA A 138 -9.05 15.88 -28.40
N ILE A 139 -10.22 15.28 -28.60
CA ILE A 139 -10.54 14.41 -29.73
C ILE A 139 -11.69 15.04 -30.49
N THR A 140 -11.54 15.20 -31.80
CA THR A 140 -12.60 15.69 -32.70
C THR A 140 -13.62 14.60 -33.02
N ASN A 141 -14.78 14.96 -33.58
CA ASN A 141 -15.81 13.98 -33.97
C ASN A 141 -15.33 12.99 -35.05
N ASP A 142 -14.35 13.37 -35.88
CA ASP A 142 -13.68 12.49 -36.85
C ASP A 142 -12.48 11.73 -36.25
N ARG A 143 -12.40 11.67 -34.91
CA ARG A 143 -11.45 10.86 -34.13
C ARG A 143 -9.99 11.31 -34.28
N LYS A 144 -9.76 12.60 -34.56
CA LYS A 144 -8.41 13.18 -34.63
C LYS A 144 -8.02 13.81 -33.30
N PRO A 145 -6.80 13.51 -32.78
CA PRO A 145 -6.31 14.09 -31.56
C PRO A 145 -5.76 15.49 -31.81
N MET A 146 -5.95 16.38 -30.83
CA MET A 146 -5.42 17.74 -30.83
C MET A 146 -4.88 18.08 -29.45
N ILE A 147 -3.72 18.74 -29.40
CA ILE A 147 -3.18 19.38 -28.21
C ILE A 147 -2.88 20.83 -28.54
N ASP A 148 -3.55 21.75 -27.85
CA ASP A 148 -3.42 23.19 -28.05
C ASP A 148 -3.80 23.98 -26.79
N ASN A 149 -3.44 25.26 -26.77
CA ASN A 149 -3.90 26.24 -25.80
C ASN A 149 -5.14 26.95 -26.37
N PHE A 150 -6.25 26.93 -25.64
CA PHE A 150 -7.51 27.51 -26.07
C PHE A 150 -7.92 28.68 -25.17
N THR A 151 -8.65 29.64 -25.75
CA THR A 151 -9.36 30.67 -25.00
C THR A 151 -10.84 30.61 -25.30
N PHE A 152 -11.65 30.79 -24.26
CA PHE A 152 -13.09 30.92 -24.34
C PHE A 152 -13.52 32.36 -24.67
N SER A 153 -14.48 32.49 -25.57
CA SER A 153 -15.24 33.73 -25.77
C SER A 153 -16.72 33.42 -25.88
N GLY A 154 -17.57 34.23 -25.25
CA GLY A 154 -19.00 34.10 -25.38
C GLY A 154 -19.75 35.41 -25.18
N THR A 155 -21.01 35.40 -25.57
CA THR A 155 -21.93 36.53 -25.51
C THR A 155 -23.29 36.03 -25.06
N VAL A 156 -23.94 36.78 -24.17
CA VAL A 156 -25.35 36.63 -23.82
C VAL A 156 -26.12 37.79 -24.45
N THR A 157 -27.23 37.48 -25.12
CA THR A 157 -28.09 38.46 -25.79
C THR A 157 -29.49 38.38 -25.19
N ALA A 158 -29.95 39.49 -24.61
CA ALA A 158 -31.33 39.62 -24.12
C ALA A 158 -32.30 39.86 -25.30
N GLU A 159 -33.59 39.61 -25.09
CA GLU A 159 -34.65 39.86 -26.08
C GLU A 159 -34.68 41.31 -26.60
N SER A 160 -34.22 42.27 -25.80
CA SER A 160 -34.05 43.68 -26.21
C SER A 160 -32.97 43.91 -27.27
N GLY A 161 -32.14 42.91 -27.56
CA GLY A 161 -30.95 43.01 -28.41
C GLY A 161 -29.70 43.48 -27.66
N ASN A 162 -29.80 43.85 -26.38
CA ASN A 162 -28.63 44.20 -25.57
C ASN A 162 -27.77 42.97 -25.28
N THR A 163 -26.45 43.14 -25.38
CA THR A 163 -25.48 42.05 -25.22
C THR A 163 -24.55 42.28 -24.05
N PHE A 164 -24.09 41.18 -23.43
CA PHE A 164 -23.00 41.20 -22.46
C PHE A 164 -22.03 40.03 -22.70
N ALA A 165 -20.74 40.24 -22.45
CA ALA A 165 -19.73 39.20 -22.62
C ALA A 165 -19.87 38.10 -21.56
N LEU A 166 -19.99 36.85 -22.00
CA LEU A 166 -19.94 35.68 -21.13
C LEU A 166 -18.46 35.34 -20.85
N ALA A 167 -18.07 35.39 -19.58
CA ALA A 167 -16.69 35.20 -19.17
C ALA A 167 -16.31 33.72 -18.98
N GLY A 168 -17.28 32.85 -18.71
CA GLY A 168 -17.04 31.42 -18.58
C GLY A 168 -18.26 30.60 -18.18
N ILE A 169 -18.06 29.29 -18.17
CA ILE A 169 -19.05 28.27 -17.82
C ILE A 169 -18.49 27.41 -16.68
N ASN A 170 -19.26 27.24 -15.61
CA ASN A 170 -18.94 26.38 -14.46
C ASN A 170 -17.54 26.60 -13.86
N LYS A 171 -17.18 27.86 -13.59
CA LYS A 171 -15.86 28.21 -13.07
C LYS A 171 -15.90 28.57 -11.59
N SER A 172 -15.06 27.89 -10.80
CA SER A 172 -14.60 28.43 -9.52
C SER A 172 -13.83 29.74 -9.70
N LEU A 173 -13.70 30.52 -8.63
CA LEU A 173 -12.90 31.74 -8.62
C LEU A 173 -11.43 31.45 -8.95
N TYR A 174 -10.84 32.26 -9.83
CA TYR A 174 -9.42 32.24 -10.17
C TYR A 174 -8.88 33.66 -10.39
N TRP A 175 -7.56 33.78 -10.55
CA TRP A 175 -6.89 35.05 -10.83
C TRP A 175 -6.42 35.07 -12.28
N ALA A 176 -6.93 36.00 -13.07
CA ALA A 176 -6.66 36.06 -14.50
C ALA A 176 -5.21 36.47 -14.80
N GLU A 177 -4.66 35.99 -15.91
CA GLU A 177 -3.31 36.29 -16.38
C GLU A 177 -3.34 36.85 -17.81
N PRO A 178 -2.59 37.95 -18.09
CA PRO A 178 -1.83 38.78 -17.16
C PRO A 178 -2.74 39.69 -16.32
N GLY A 179 -2.21 40.23 -15.21
CA GLY A 179 -2.87 41.27 -14.42
C GLY A 179 -3.37 40.86 -13.05
N LYS A 180 -3.49 39.54 -12.77
CA LYS A 180 -3.91 38.99 -11.46
C LYS A 180 -5.19 39.67 -10.95
N THR A 181 -6.15 39.88 -11.83
CA THR A 181 -7.47 40.40 -11.48
C THR A 181 -8.39 39.24 -11.09
N ASN A 182 -9.33 39.51 -10.19
CA ASN A 182 -10.31 38.51 -9.78
C ASN A 182 -11.23 38.18 -10.96
N SER A 183 -11.33 36.90 -11.32
CA SER A 183 -12.05 36.44 -12.51
C SER A 183 -13.55 36.76 -12.51
N HIS A 184 -14.13 37.00 -11.34
CA HIS A 184 -15.58 37.20 -11.18
C HIS A 184 -15.97 38.66 -10.94
N VAL A 185 -15.06 39.62 -11.02
CA VAL A 185 -15.40 41.05 -10.89
C VAL A 185 -15.89 41.60 -12.23
N ASN A 186 -17.03 42.30 -12.25
CA ASN A 186 -17.64 42.89 -13.46
C ASN A 186 -17.90 41.88 -14.59
N ALA A 187 -18.14 40.62 -14.23
CA ALA A 187 -18.18 39.49 -15.16
C ALA A 187 -19.49 38.69 -15.03
N LEU A 188 -19.91 38.11 -16.16
CA LEU A 188 -21.07 37.23 -16.28
C LEU A 188 -20.58 35.78 -16.47
N TYR A 189 -21.09 34.85 -15.65
CA TYR A 189 -20.79 33.43 -15.76
C TYR A 189 -22.07 32.61 -15.89
N MET A 190 -21.98 31.49 -16.60
CA MET A 190 -23.04 30.51 -16.73
C MET A 190 -22.77 29.31 -15.83
N TYR A 191 -23.79 28.83 -15.11
CA TYR A 191 -23.74 27.61 -14.30
C TYR A 191 -24.83 26.65 -14.72
N THR A 192 -24.46 25.43 -15.06
CA THR A 192 -25.38 24.40 -15.58
C THR A 192 -25.68 23.34 -14.52
N ASN A 193 -26.46 22.31 -14.86
CA ASN A 193 -26.79 21.20 -13.97
C ASN A 193 -25.56 20.35 -13.57
N GLU A 194 -24.43 20.45 -14.27
CA GLU A 194 -23.17 19.83 -13.87
C GLU A 194 -22.56 20.48 -12.62
N TRP A 195 -22.91 21.73 -12.29
CA TRP A 195 -22.51 22.37 -11.04
C TRP A 195 -23.42 21.92 -9.91
N THR A 196 -22.98 20.91 -9.17
CA THR A 196 -23.79 20.32 -8.09
C THR A 196 -23.42 20.82 -6.69
N ALA A 197 -22.41 21.68 -6.57
CA ALA A 197 -22.10 22.31 -5.29
C ALA A 197 -23.29 23.19 -4.86
N PRO A 198 -23.63 23.21 -3.55
CA PRO A 198 -24.80 23.93 -3.06
C PRO A 198 -24.68 25.45 -3.22
N GLN A 199 -23.45 25.94 -3.39
CA GLN A 199 -23.14 27.34 -3.61
C GLN A 199 -22.28 27.49 -4.86
N ARG A 200 -22.39 28.65 -5.49
CA ARG A 200 -21.48 29.12 -6.54
C ARG A 200 -20.39 29.99 -5.88
N PRO A 201 -19.30 30.34 -6.59
CA PRO A 201 -18.12 30.91 -5.96
C PRO A 201 -18.38 32.15 -5.11
N ALA A 202 -17.91 32.09 -3.87
CA ALA A 202 -17.93 33.20 -2.91
C ALA A 202 -16.69 34.09 -3.05
N GLY A 203 -16.64 35.21 -2.30
CA GLY A 203 -15.43 36.04 -2.21
C GLY A 203 -15.04 36.78 -3.51
N THR A 204 -16.00 36.99 -4.40
CA THR A 204 -15.81 37.60 -5.74
C THR A 204 -15.64 39.12 -5.71
N GLY A 205 -15.61 39.74 -4.52
CA GLY A 205 -15.40 41.18 -4.33
C GLY A 205 -16.63 42.07 -4.54
N THR A 206 -17.74 41.55 -5.09
CA THR A 206 -19.02 42.26 -5.24
C THR A 206 -20.19 41.30 -5.03
N THR A 207 -21.36 41.80 -4.61
CA THR A 207 -22.57 40.97 -4.47
C THR A 207 -23.10 40.52 -5.84
N PRO A 208 -23.29 39.21 -6.09
CA PRO A 208 -23.81 38.70 -7.36
C PRO A 208 -25.33 38.87 -7.49
N THR A 209 -25.81 38.99 -8.73
CA THR A 209 -27.22 38.81 -9.11
C THR A 209 -27.33 37.57 -10.00
N GLU A 210 -28.40 36.79 -9.83
CA GLU A 210 -28.62 35.58 -10.61
C GLU A 210 -29.95 35.58 -11.37
N ALA A 211 -29.93 35.00 -12.55
CA ALA A 211 -31.11 34.71 -13.36
C ALA A 211 -31.11 33.23 -13.78
N LEU A 212 -32.19 32.51 -13.47
CA LEU A 212 -32.41 31.15 -13.95
C LEU A 212 -33.07 31.22 -15.33
N VAL A 213 -32.52 30.47 -16.26
CA VAL A 213 -33.01 30.31 -17.62
C VAL A 213 -33.36 28.84 -17.83
N VAL A 214 -34.57 28.57 -18.34
CA VAL A 214 -35.04 27.23 -18.69
C VAL A 214 -35.63 27.30 -20.08
N ASP A 215 -35.21 26.40 -20.98
CA ASP A 215 -35.62 26.39 -22.39
C ASP A 215 -35.42 27.75 -23.10
N GLY A 216 -34.34 28.47 -22.75
CA GLY A 216 -34.02 29.78 -23.30
C GLY A 216 -34.91 30.93 -22.81
N VAL A 217 -35.75 30.69 -21.80
CA VAL A 217 -36.62 31.70 -21.18
C VAL A 217 -36.20 31.94 -19.73
N VAL A 218 -36.10 33.19 -19.32
CA VAL A 218 -35.83 33.55 -17.93
C VAL A 218 -37.04 33.15 -17.07
N THR A 219 -36.85 32.34 -16.03
CA THR A 219 -37.92 31.90 -15.13
C THR A 219 -37.85 32.55 -13.75
N GLU A 220 -36.66 32.96 -13.33
CA GLU A 220 -36.42 33.57 -12.02
C GLU A 220 -35.25 34.55 -12.11
N VAL A 221 -35.33 35.67 -11.36
CA VAL A 221 -34.22 36.63 -11.20
C VAL A 221 -34.17 37.04 -9.73
N VAL A 222 -33.00 36.92 -9.10
CA VAL A 222 -32.79 37.26 -7.68
C VAL A 222 -31.64 38.27 -7.54
N PRO A 223 -31.94 39.57 -7.40
CA PRO A 223 -30.93 40.59 -7.21
C PRO A 223 -30.17 40.43 -5.88
N GLY A 224 -28.84 40.42 -5.94
CA GLY A 224 -28.00 40.38 -4.74
C GLY A 224 -28.04 39.06 -3.95
N GLN A 225 -28.61 38.00 -4.52
CA GLN A 225 -28.82 36.71 -3.87
C GLN A 225 -28.47 35.54 -4.81
N GLU A 226 -28.43 34.34 -4.25
CA GLU A 226 -28.24 33.11 -5.03
C GLU A 226 -29.57 32.35 -5.17
N ILE A 227 -29.82 31.82 -6.35
CA ILE A 227 -30.90 30.87 -6.60
C ILE A 227 -30.53 29.53 -5.95
N THR A 228 -31.35 29.09 -5.01
CA THR A 228 -31.11 27.84 -4.27
C THR A 228 -31.71 26.62 -4.96
N THR A 229 -32.60 26.83 -5.93
CA THR A 229 -33.16 25.77 -6.77
C THR A 229 -32.04 25.12 -7.60
N PRO A 230 -31.91 23.78 -7.60
CA PRO A 230 -30.99 23.09 -8.50
C PRO A 230 -31.28 23.44 -9.96
N VAL A 231 -30.21 23.61 -10.74
CA VAL A 231 -30.33 23.91 -12.18
C VAL A 231 -30.93 22.68 -12.89
N PRO A 232 -32.05 22.83 -13.63
CA PRO A 232 -32.64 21.72 -14.37
C PRO A 232 -31.78 21.36 -15.60
N PRO A 233 -31.87 20.12 -16.14
CA PRO A 233 -31.04 19.67 -17.26
C PRO A 233 -31.16 20.50 -18.55
N ASN A 234 -32.30 21.16 -18.76
CA ASN A 234 -32.58 22.04 -19.90
C ASN A 234 -32.43 23.53 -19.56
N GLY A 235 -31.68 23.85 -18.50
CA GLY A 235 -31.52 25.21 -18.01
C GLY A 235 -30.12 25.54 -17.52
N TYR A 236 -29.93 26.81 -17.17
CA TYR A 236 -28.69 27.35 -16.61
C TYR A 236 -28.96 28.61 -15.79
N ILE A 237 -28.05 28.93 -14.89
CA ILE A 237 -28.04 30.20 -14.15
C ILE A 237 -27.00 31.12 -14.76
N LEU A 238 -27.42 32.34 -15.11
CA LEU A 238 -26.54 33.46 -15.36
C LEU A 238 -26.25 34.18 -14.05
N ARG A 239 -24.99 34.17 -13.60
CA ARG A 239 -24.52 34.86 -12.40
C ARG A 239 -23.66 36.06 -12.80
N GLY A 240 -24.17 37.25 -12.53
CA GLY A 240 -23.52 38.52 -12.88
C GLY A 240 -22.99 39.24 -11.65
N HIS A 241 -21.83 39.87 -11.80
CA HIS A 241 -21.18 40.70 -10.77
C HIS A 241 -20.96 42.12 -11.29
N GLY A 242 -21.06 43.13 -10.43
CA GLY A 242 -20.83 44.53 -10.80
C GLY A 242 -21.63 44.97 -12.04
N THR A 243 -20.96 45.37 -13.12
CA THR A 243 -21.62 45.74 -14.39
C THR A 243 -22.44 44.61 -15.01
N ALA A 244 -22.07 43.34 -14.81
CA ALA A 244 -22.85 42.19 -15.27
C ALA A 244 -24.11 41.98 -14.41
N ALA A 245 -24.03 42.25 -13.11
CA ALA A 245 -25.21 42.23 -12.25
C ALA A 245 -26.24 43.29 -12.70
N LYS A 246 -25.74 44.48 -13.07
CA LYS A 246 -26.57 45.53 -13.66
C LYS A 246 -27.18 45.12 -15.00
N PHE A 247 -26.41 44.46 -15.87
CA PHE A 247 -26.95 43.91 -17.13
C PHE A 247 -28.13 42.97 -16.88
N ILE A 248 -28.00 42.04 -15.91
CA ILE A 248 -29.10 41.14 -15.55
C ILE A 248 -30.32 41.94 -15.10
N THR A 249 -30.18 42.87 -14.14
CA THR A 249 -31.32 43.62 -13.59
C THR A 249 -31.98 44.55 -14.60
N ASP A 250 -31.22 45.07 -15.57
CA ASP A 250 -31.73 46.01 -16.57
C ASP A 250 -32.43 45.29 -17.75
N ASN A 251 -32.13 44.01 -18.00
CA ASN A 251 -32.52 43.34 -19.25
C ASN A 251 -33.24 42.00 -19.07
N LEU A 252 -33.09 41.32 -17.92
CA LEU A 252 -33.65 40.00 -17.69
C LEU A 252 -34.74 40.06 -16.64
N TYR A 253 -35.91 39.50 -16.96
CA TYR A 253 -37.04 39.34 -16.05
C TYR A 253 -37.86 38.10 -16.46
N PRO A 254 -38.61 37.47 -15.55
CA PRO A 254 -39.36 36.26 -15.88
C PRO A 254 -40.24 36.42 -17.13
N GLY A 255 -40.09 35.49 -18.08
CA GLY A 255 -40.83 35.44 -19.33
C GLY A 255 -40.08 35.90 -20.58
N VAL A 256 -38.93 36.60 -20.45
CA VAL A 256 -38.16 37.04 -21.63
C VAL A 256 -37.26 35.93 -22.17
N HIS A 257 -37.06 35.95 -23.49
CA HIS A 257 -36.07 35.10 -24.13
C HIS A 257 -34.65 35.63 -23.92
N VAL A 258 -33.71 34.71 -23.79
CA VAL A 258 -32.28 34.99 -23.73
C VAL A 258 -31.54 33.93 -24.54
N SER A 259 -30.60 34.36 -25.37
CA SER A 259 -29.70 33.47 -26.09
C SER A 259 -28.27 33.62 -25.59
N SER A 260 -27.49 32.56 -25.75
CA SER A 260 -26.07 32.58 -25.47
C SER A 260 -25.32 31.89 -26.60
N GLU A 261 -24.21 32.48 -27.00
CA GLU A 261 -23.32 31.94 -28.02
C GLU A 261 -21.90 31.96 -27.48
N TYR A 262 -21.15 30.88 -27.67
CA TYR A 262 -19.78 30.78 -27.20
C TYR A 262 -18.96 29.82 -28.03
N ASN A 263 -17.65 30.06 -28.03
CA ASN A 263 -16.69 29.34 -28.85
C ASN A 263 -15.31 29.28 -28.20
N LEU A 264 -14.49 28.37 -28.71
CA LEU A 264 -13.11 28.17 -28.30
C LEU A 264 -12.18 28.63 -29.43
N LYS A 265 -11.20 29.46 -29.10
CA LYS A 265 -10.19 29.93 -30.06
C LYS A 265 -8.83 29.32 -29.75
N SER A 266 -8.25 28.64 -30.73
CA SER A 266 -6.87 28.16 -30.67
C SER A 266 -5.91 29.35 -30.62
N GLN A 267 -5.05 29.37 -29.60
CA GLN A 267 -4.01 30.39 -29.45
C GLN A 267 -2.82 30.13 -30.37
N THR A 268 -2.65 28.90 -30.86
CA THR A 268 -1.59 28.55 -31.80
C THR A 268 -1.95 28.93 -33.24
N THR A 269 -3.18 28.66 -33.67
CA THR A 269 -3.60 28.83 -35.08
C THR A 269 -4.49 30.05 -35.30
N GLY A 270 -5.11 30.58 -34.24
CA GLY A 270 -6.13 31.63 -34.33
C GLY A 270 -7.51 31.14 -34.77
N GLN A 271 -7.67 29.85 -35.09
CA GLN A 271 -8.94 29.27 -35.51
C GLN A 271 -9.95 29.24 -34.36
N THR A 272 -11.20 29.60 -34.68
CA THR A 272 -12.34 29.50 -33.77
C THR A 272 -13.11 28.21 -34.03
N PHE A 273 -13.50 27.54 -32.96
CA PHE A 273 -14.24 26.28 -32.95
C PHE A 273 -15.53 26.45 -32.14
N ASP A 274 -16.63 25.96 -32.72
CA ASP A 274 -17.80 25.59 -31.93
C ASP A 274 -17.41 24.40 -31.03
N PRO A 275 -17.75 24.39 -29.73
CA PRO A 275 -17.38 23.28 -28.85
C PRO A 275 -17.83 21.91 -29.34
N SER A 276 -18.96 21.83 -30.07
CA SER A 276 -19.48 20.59 -30.65
C SER A 276 -18.59 19.98 -31.72
N PHE A 277 -17.58 20.72 -32.23
CA PHE A 277 -16.54 20.18 -33.09
C PHE A 277 -15.73 19.08 -32.41
N PHE A 278 -15.55 19.18 -31.09
CA PHE A 278 -14.80 18.23 -30.29
C PHE A 278 -15.74 17.19 -29.70
N LYS A 279 -15.43 15.90 -29.87
CA LYS A 279 -16.10 14.83 -29.13
C LYS A 279 -15.79 14.93 -27.64
N MET A 280 -14.54 15.25 -27.31
CA MET A 280 -14.10 15.45 -25.94
C MET A 280 -12.94 16.45 -25.84
N MET A 281 -12.80 17.07 -24.67
CA MET A 281 -11.65 17.89 -24.29
C MET A 281 -11.42 17.75 -22.78
N VAL A 282 -10.16 17.59 -22.36
CA VAL A 282 -9.74 17.72 -20.96
C VAL A 282 -8.46 18.54 -20.95
N SER A 283 -8.50 19.66 -20.23
CA SER A 283 -7.31 20.46 -19.99
C SER A 283 -6.29 19.75 -19.12
N GLY A 284 -5.02 20.03 -19.38
CA GLY A 284 -3.91 19.73 -18.49
C GLY A 284 -3.30 21.03 -17.99
N HIS A 285 -1.97 21.06 -17.92
CA HIS A 285 -1.22 22.19 -17.41
C HIS A 285 -0.28 22.77 -18.47
N THR A 286 0.91 22.17 -18.64
CA THR A 286 1.97 22.67 -19.52
C THR A 286 2.25 21.68 -20.65
N ILE A 287 2.58 22.18 -21.84
CA ILE A 287 3.03 21.33 -22.94
C ILE A 287 4.35 20.64 -22.55
N LEU A 288 4.46 19.34 -22.87
CA LEU A 288 5.64 18.51 -22.62
C LEU A 288 6.44 18.28 -23.90
N VAL A 289 5.75 17.91 -24.97
CA VAL A 289 6.36 17.55 -26.25
C VAL A 289 5.66 18.35 -27.35
N ASP A 290 6.45 18.92 -28.25
CA ASP A 290 5.99 19.47 -29.51
C ASP A 290 6.90 19.01 -30.64
N GLN A 291 6.31 18.62 -31.76
CA GLN A 291 7.01 18.09 -32.93
C GLN A 291 8.01 16.95 -32.61
N GLY A 292 7.61 16.03 -31.72
CA GLY A 292 8.41 14.86 -31.34
C GLY A 292 9.64 15.20 -30.50
N LYS A 293 9.71 16.40 -29.92
CA LYS A 293 10.83 16.88 -29.09
C LYS A 293 10.30 17.50 -27.81
N ALA A 294 11.13 17.52 -26.76
CA ALA A 294 10.82 18.25 -25.54
C ALA A 294 10.57 19.73 -25.85
N ALA A 295 9.42 20.25 -25.40
CA ALA A 295 9.03 21.64 -25.57
C ALA A 295 9.50 22.50 -24.38
N ALA A 296 9.62 23.81 -24.57
CA ALA A 296 9.69 24.71 -23.43
C ALA A 296 8.35 24.67 -22.68
N PHE A 297 8.38 24.62 -21.34
CA PHE A 297 7.16 24.66 -20.55
C PHE A 297 6.41 25.96 -20.82
N SER A 298 5.13 25.84 -21.17
CA SER A 298 4.27 26.98 -21.55
C SER A 298 3.84 27.84 -20.36
N ARG A 299 4.07 27.38 -19.13
CA ARG A 299 3.78 28.11 -17.90
C ARG A 299 4.62 27.64 -16.72
N ASP A 300 4.57 28.39 -15.61
CA ASP A 300 5.28 28.06 -14.37
C ASP A 300 4.85 26.68 -13.85
N ILE A 301 5.84 25.81 -13.67
CA ILE A 301 5.66 24.41 -13.27
C ILE A 301 5.73 24.21 -11.75
N ALA A 302 5.98 25.26 -10.95
CA ALA A 302 6.04 25.15 -9.49
C ALA A 302 4.71 24.65 -8.90
N GLY A 303 3.57 25.10 -9.44
CA GLY A 303 2.23 24.70 -8.99
C GLY A 303 1.91 23.21 -9.16
N VAL A 304 2.66 22.51 -10.03
CA VAL A 304 2.56 21.05 -10.23
C VAL A 304 3.83 20.32 -9.77
N SER A 305 4.62 20.95 -8.89
CA SER A 305 5.89 20.41 -8.37
C SER A 305 6.85 19.94 -9.48
N GLY A 306 6.95 20.67 -10.59
CA GLY A 306 7.53 20.12 -11.82
C GLY A 306 9.05 19.84 -11.79
N ALA A 307 9.77 20.46 -10.84
CA ALA A 307 11.20 20.20 -10.61
C ALA A 307 11.47 19.01 -9.68
N SER A 308 10.45 18.49 -8.99
CA SER A 308 10.59 17.38 -8.03
C SER A 308 10.23 16.04 -8.68
N SER A 309 10.88 14.96 -8.26
CA SER A 309 10.42 13.60 -8.57
C SER A 309 9.09 13.37 -7.89
N ARG A 310 8.05 13.10 -8.69
CA ARG A 310 6.69 12.81 -8.24
C ARG A 310 6.01 11.81 -9.18
N ALA A 311 4.91 11.21 -8.73
CA ALA A 311 3.97 10.54 -9.62
C ALA A 311 3.43 11.55 -10.66
N ARG A 312 3.27 11.09 -11.90
CA ARG A 312 2.87 11.94 -13.04
C ARG A 312 1.77 11.29 -13.86
N THR A 313 0.89 12.12 -14.42
CA THR A 313 -0.01 11.75 -15.51
C THR A 313 0.26 12.64 -16.72
N ALA A 314 0.29 12.06 -17.91
CA ALA A 314 0.43 12.79 -19.17
C ALA A 314 -0.44 12.17 -20.27
N VAL A 315 -0.79 12.99 -21.25
CA VAL A 315 -1.48 12.55 -22.46
C VAL A 315 -0.76 13.07 -23.70
N GLY A 316 -0.70 12.28 -24.76
CA GLY A 316 -0.09 12.65 -26.03
C GLY A 316 -0.64 11.87 -27.20
N TYR A 317 -0.18 12.20 -28.41
CA TYR A 317 -0.56 11.48 -29.63
C TYR A 317 0.60 11.36 -30.62
N SER A 318 0.55 10.38 -31.52
CA SER A 318 1.57 10.09 -32.53
C SER A 318 1.57 11.09 -33.69
N GLN A 319 2.66 11.12 -34.47
CA GLN A 319 2.82 12.08 -35.58
C GLN A 319 1.74 11.95 -36.67
N ASP A 320 1.29 10.73 -36.94
CA ASP A 320 0.21 10.45 -37.89
C ASP A 320 -1.19 10.72 -37.34
N GLY A 321 -1.31 11.06 -36.05
CA GLY A 321 -2.57 11.29 -35.36
C GLY A 321 -3.42 10.04 -35.16
N ASN A 322 -2.88 8.85 -35.39
CA ASN A 322 -3.63 7.60 -35.29
C ASN A 322 -3.54 6.93 -33.92
N THR A 323 -2.59 7.34 -33.07
CA THR A 323 -2.41 6.79 -31.73
C THR A 323 -2.52 7.87 -30.68
N ALA A 324 -3.31 7.63 -29.62
CA ALA A 324 -3.26 8.37 -28.37
C ALA A 324 -2.50 7.57 -27.29
N TYR A 325 -1.85 8.29 -26.38
CA TYR A 325 -1.11 7.75 -25.25
C TYR A 325 -1.66 8.36 -23.96
N LEU A 326 -2.15 7.54 -23.03
CA LEU A 326 -2.38 7.94 -21.63
C LEU A 326 -1.27 7.31 -20.79
N VAL A 327 -0.54 8.13 -20.05
CA VAL A 327 0.71 7.73 -19.39
C VAL A 327 0.66 8.08 -17.92
N THR A 328 1.04 7.13 -17.06
CA THR A 328 1.26 7.37 -15.64
C THR A 328 2.64 6.89 -15.19
N VAL A 329 3.20 7.54 -14.16
CA VAL A 329 4.47 7.17 -13.51
C VAL A 329 4.22 6.95 -12.01
N GLU A 330 4.70 5.83 -11.48
CA GLU A 330 4.54 5.45 -10.07
C GLU A 330 5.36 6.32 -9.09
N GLU A 331 4.86 6.49 -7.87
CA GLU A 331 5.59 6.99 -6.70
C GLU A 331 5.22 6.10 -5.49
N ASN A 332 5.51 4.80 -5.58
CA ASN A 332 5.19 3.84 -4.51
C ASN A 332 6.20 2.67 -4.45
N GLY A 333 6.33 2.05 -3.27
CA GLY A 333 7.20 0.88 -3.09
C GLY A 333 8.70 1.18 -3.19
N GLY A 334 9.13 2.37 -2.76
CA GLY A 334 10.54 2.82 -2.85
C GLY A 334 10.89 3.56 -4.13
N ARG A 335 9.90 3.80 -5.00
CA ARG A 335 9.98 4.63 -6.21
C ARG A 335 9.64 6.09 -5.90
N ASN A 336 10.31 7.02 -6.57
CA ASN A 336 10.16 8.45 -6.32
C ASN A 336 9.38 9.16 -7.43
N GLY A 337 9.06 8.47 -8.53
CA GLY A 337 8.52 9.09 -9.74
C GLY A 337 9.55 9.97 -10.44
N VAL A 338 9.10 10.92 -11.26
CA VAL A 338 9.99 11.68 -12.16
C VAL A 338 9.69 13.19 -12.16
N PRO A 339 10.69 14.06 -12.35
CA PRO A 339 10.47 15.47 -12.68
C PRO A 339 9.89 15.61 -14.10
N LEU A 340 9.27 16.75 -14.42
CA LEU A 340 8.65 16.95 -15.74
C LEU A 340 9.65 16.81 -16.88
N LYS A 341 10.91 17.18 -16.67
CA LYS A 341 11.95 17.07 -17.70
C LYS A 341 12.24 15.62 -18.10
N GLU A 342 12.18 14.69 -17.15
CA GLU A 342 12.28 13.26 -17.45
C GLU A 342 11.00 12.72 -18.07
N LEU A 343 9.83 13.20 -17.63
CA LEU A 343 8.55 12.89 -18.29
C LEU A 343 8.54 13.32 -19.76
N GLN A 344 9.17 14.44 -20.13
CA GLN A 344 9.34 14.83 -21.54
C GLN A 344 10.13 13.79 -22.34
N ASP A 345 11.26 13.31 -21.81
CA ASP A 345 12.08 12.28 -22.48
C ASP A 345 11.31 10.96 -22.59
N ILE A 346 10.58 10.56 -21.55
CA ILE A 346 9.69 9.39 -21.59
C ILE A 346 8.64 9.55 -22.71
N MET A 347 7.94 10.69 -22.78
CA MET A 347 6.91 10.95 -23.80
C MET A 347 7.49 10.95 -25.22
N VAL A 348 8.68 11.51 -25.42
CA VAL A 348 9.40 11.44 -26.72
C VAL A 348 9.72 9.98 -27.08
N ARG A 349 10.27 9.20 -26.16
CA ARG A 349 10.71 7.81 -26.41
C ARG A 349 9.58 6.82 -26.64
N ILE A 350 8.39 7.06 -26.07
CA ILE A 350 7.20 6.25 -26.41
C ILE A 350 6.62 6.62 -27.79
N GLY A 351 7.10 7.69 -28.42
CA GLY A 351 6.69 8.12 -29.76
C GLY A 351 5.59 9.18 -29.78
N ALA A 352 5.44 9.98 -28.71
CA ALA A 352 4.52 11.12 -28.74
C ALA A 352 5.09 12.23 -29.63
N TRP A 353 4.25 12.76 -30.52
CA TRP A 353 4.53 13.91 -31.37
C TRP A 353 4.16 15.22 -30.68
N LYS A 354 2.99 15.24 -30.02
CA LYS A 354 2.65 16.26 -29.04
C LYS A 354 2.18 15.60 -27.74
N ALA A 355 2.48 16.23 -26.62
CA ALA A 355 2.06 15.77 -25.30
C ALA A 355 1.87 16.93 -24.32
N VAL A 356 0.96 16.77 -23.36
CA VAL A 356 0.66 17.73 -22.29
C VAL A 356 0.69 17.02 -20.93
N ASN A 357 1.17 17.74 -19.92
CA ASN A 357 1.15 17.30 -18.54
C ASN A 357 -0.26 17.44 -17.94
N MET A 358 -0.74 16.42 -17.25
CA MET A 358 -2.01 16.42 -16.51
C MET A 358 -1.75 16.63 -15.01
N ASP A 359 -2.79 16.57 -14.17
CA ASP A 359 -2.59 16.59 -12.72
C ASP A 359 -1.78 15.36 -12.23
N GLY A 360 -0.94 15.55 -11.23
CA GLY A 360 0.05 14.57 -10.78
C GLY A 360 -0.03 14.25 -9.28
N GLY A 361 1.06 13.75 -8.71
CA GLY A 361 1.12 13.40 -7.28
C GLY A 361 0.03 12.41 -6.87
N GLY A 362 -0.65 12.67 -5.75
CA GLY A 362 -1.72 11.82 -5.23
C GLY A 362 -2.93 11.63 -6.16
N SER A 363 -3.11 12.49 -7.17
CA SER A 363 -4.14 12.34 -8.20
C SER A 363 -3.78 11.27 -9.24
N THR A 364 -2.48 10.99 -9.43
CA THR A 364 -1.97 10.07 -10.46
C THR A 364 -2.59 8.69 -10.30
N THR A 365 -3.47 8.34 -11.22
CA THR A 365 -4.19 7.07 -11.18
C THR A 365 -4.38 6.56 -12.60
N MET A 366 -4.02 5.31 -12.86
CA MET A 366 -4.42 4.57 -14.05
C MET A 366 -5.28 3.37 -13.65
N VAL A 367 -6.39 3.23 -14.34
CA VAL A 367 -7.34 2.12 -14.20
C VAL A 367 -7.45 1.44 -15.55
N ALA A 368 -7.41 0.11 -15.59
CA ALA A 368 -7.61 -0.66 -16.80
C ALA A 368 -8.33 -1.97 -16.47
N ARG A 369 -9.10 -2.49 -17.42
CA ARG A 369 -9.69 -3.83 -17.36
C ARG A 369 -8.61 -4.85 -17.71
N PRO A 370 -8.14 -5.69 -16.75
CA PRO A 370 -7.17 -6.72 -17.08
C PRO A 370 -7.75 -7.71 -18.09
N LEU A 371 -6.90 -8.32 -18.91
CA LEU A 371 -7.34 -9.25 -19.94
C LEU A 371 -8.19 -10.40 -19.37
N GLY A 372 -9.40 -10.56 -19.91
CA GLY A 372 -10.37 -11.57 -19.48
C GLY A 372 -11.10 -11.28 -18.17
N GLU A 373 -10.91 -10.09 -17.58
CA GLU A 373 -11.71 -9.62 -16.43
C GLU A 373 -12.92 -8.80 -16.88
N PHE A 374 -14.01 -8.87 -16.12
CA PHE A 374 -15.18 -8.02 -16.33
C PHE A 374 -15.04 -6.65 -15.70
N ASN A 375 -14.30 -6.57 -14.59
CA ASN A 375 -14.16 -5.34 -13.82
C ASN A 375 -12.82 -4.67 -14.14
N VAL A 376 -12.85 -3.35 -14.14
CA VAL A 376 -11.63 -2.54 -14.10
C VAL A 376 -10.94 -2.65 -12.74
N ALA A 377 -9.62 -2.52 -12.76
CA ALA A 377 -8.78 -2.48 -11.56
C ALA A 377 -7.70 -1.39 -11.70
N LEU A 378 -7.12 -0.99 -10.57
CA LEU A 378 -5.90 -0.18 -10.60
C LEU A 378 -4.81 -0.90 -11.40
N ALA A 379 -4.23 -0.21 -12.38
CA ALA A 379 -3.14 -0.75 -13.20
C ALA A 379 -1.83 -0.82 -12.41
N HIS A 380 -1.67 0.08 -11.43
CA HIS A 380 -0.55 0.16 -10.51
C HIS A 380 -0.98 0.83 -9.18
N PRO A 381 -0.22 0.71 -8.08
CA PRO A 381 -0.47 1.45 -6.85
C PRO A 381 -0.39 2.97 -7.05
N THR A 382 -1.21 3.73 -6.33
CA THR A 382 -1.08 5.19 -6.22
C THR A 382 0.03 5.55 -5.22
N SER A 383 0.35 6.84 -5.07
CA SER A 383 1.29 7.29 -4.01
C SER A 383 0.86 6.83 -2.61
N ALA A 384 -0.45 6.66 -2.38
CA ALA A 384 -1.03 6.17 -1.13
C ALA A 384 -1.39 4.66 -1.15
N GLY A 385 -0.74 3.87 -2.02
CA GLY A 385 -0.99 2.43 -2.15
C GLY A 385 -2.25 2.14 -2.95
N THR A 386 -3.35 1.75 -2.29
CA THR A 386 -4.62 1.44 -2.95
C THR A 386 -5.65 2.56 -2.85
N TYR A 387 -5.41 3.57 -2.00
CA TYR A 387 -6.29 4.73 -1.88
C TYR A 387 -6.22 5.59 -3.15
N GLN A 388 -7.37 6.08 -3.61
CA GLN A 388 -7.45 6.97 -4.76
C GLN A 388 -8.05 8.29 -4.29
N ARG A 389 -7.31 9.39 -4.51
CA ARG A 389 -7.81 10.73 -4.30
C ARG A 389 -9.06 10.99 -5.16
N PRO A 390 -10.13 11.59 -4.61
CA PRO A 390 -11.20 12.15 -5.42
C PRO A 390 -10.66 13.30 -6.28
N VAL A 391 -10.80 13.19 -7.60
CA VAL A 391 -10.37 14.21 -8.57
C VAL A 391 -11.59 14.78 -9.31
N ALA A 392 -11.44 15.97 -9.87
CA ALA A 392 -12.52 16.68 -10.54
C ALA A 392 -12.98 15.98 -11.83
N ASN A 393 -12.04 15.48 -12.61
CA ASN A 393 -12.32 14.81 -13.88
C ASN A 393 -11.22 13.81 -14.29
N GLY A 394 -11.44 13.12 -15.41
CA GLY A 394 -10.52 12.16 -16.00
C GLY A 394 -10.74 11.94 -17.48
N ILE A 395 -9.88 11.13 -18.09
CA ILE A 395 -10.01 10.66 -19.48
C ILE A 395 -10.34 9.18 -19.45
N GLY A 396 -11.51 8.80 -19.96
CA GLY A 396 -12.00 7.43 -20.04
C GLY A 396 -11.78 6.83 -21.44
N VAL A 397 -11.49 5.54 -21.47
CA VAL A 397 -11.40 4.72 -22.68
C VAL A 397 -12.59 3.77 -22.71
N TYR A 398 -13.38 3.84 -23.78
CA TYR A 398 -14.60 3.08 -23.95
C TYR A 398 -14.45 2.08 -25.10
N THR A 399 -15.20 0.98 -25.03
CA THR A 399 -15.28 0.00 -26.11
C THR A 399 -16.72 -0.20 -26.56
N THR A 400 -16.94 -0.19 -27.86
CA THR A 400 -18.20 -0.57 -28.53
C THR A 400 -18.08 -1.92 -29.23
N ALA A 401 -16.95 -2.64 -29.03
CA ALA A 401 -16.73 -3.95 -29.63
C ALA A 401 -17.81 -4.95 -29.20
N PRO A 402 -18.45 -5.68 -30.14
CA PRO A 402 -19.41 -6.71 -29.79
C PRO A 402 -18.74 -7.89 -29.09
N GLN A 403 -19.53 -8.76 -28.47
CA GLN A 403 -19.04 -10.06 -28.03
C GLN A 403 -18.67 -10.89 -29.27
N GLY A 404 -17.42 -11.34 -29.34
CA GLY A 404 -16.88 -12.21 -30.38
C GLY A 404 -16.68 -13.65 -29.92
N GLU A 405 -15.95 -14.40 -30.74
CA GLU A 405 -15.64 -15.81 -30.50
C GLU A 405 -14.48 -16.00 -29.52
N LEU A 406 -14.48 -17.11 -28.77
CA LEU A 406 -13.39 -17.46 -27.85
C LEU A 406 -12.04 -17.44 -28.57
N LYS A 407 -11.15 -16.54 -28.14
CA LYS A 407 -9.80 -16.39 -28.70
C LYS A 407 -8.74 -16.96 -27.77
N GLY A 408 -8.91 -16.77 -26.46
CA GLY A 408 -7.91 -17.23 -25.51
C GLY A 408 -8.43 -17.39 -24.09
N ILE A 409 -7.63 -18.11 -23.31
CA ILE A 409 -7.78 -18.22 -21.86
C ILE A 409 -6.49 -17.81 -21.17
N VAL A 410 -6.61 -17.30 -19.95
CA VAL A 410 -5.50 -16.96 -19.08
C VAL A 410 -5.64 -17.77 -17.81
N ALA A 411 -4.72 -18.69 -17.58
CA ALA A 411 -4.65 -19.42 -16.32
C ALA A 411 -4.06 -18.52 -15.23
N SER A 412 -4.62 -18.60 -14.03
CA SER A 412 -4.09 -17.95 -12.83
C SER A 412 -4.03 -18.91 -11.64
N GLY A 413 -3.00 -18.74 -10.82
CA GLY A 413 -2.76 -19.52 -9.61
C GLY A 413 -1.35 -19.28 -9.07
N PRO A 414 -1.01 -19.86 -7.91
CA PRO A 414 0.32 -19.70 -7.32
C PRO A 414 1.39 -20.43 -8.14
N LYS A 415 2.58 -19.82 -8.24
CA LYS A 415 3.76 -20.40 -8.92
C LYS A 415 4.54 -21.36 -8.03
N THR A 416 4.28 -21.34 -6.72
CA THR A 416 4.95 -22.16 -5.73
C THR A 416 3.88 -22.79 -4.87
N VAL A 417 3.94 -24.11 -4.71
CA VAL A 417 2.95 -24.88 -3.94
C VAL A 417 3.67 -25.82 -2.99
N PHE A 418 3.08 -26.04 -1.82
CA PHE A 418 3.57 -27.03 -0.87
C PHE A 418 2.93 -28.40 -1.14
N MET A 419 3.63 -29.48 -0.82
CA MET A 419 3.06 -30.82 -0.90
C MET A 419 1.87 -30.98 0.05
N GLY A 420 0.85 -31.71 -0.40
CA GLY A 420 -0.41 -31.90 0.33
C GLY A 420 -1.30 -30.67 0.40
N GLN A 421 -0.85 -29.52 -0.11
CA GLN A 421 -1.66 -28.30 -0.16
C GLN A 421 -2.70 -28.42 -1.28
N GLU A 422 -3.98 -28.33 -0.90
CA GLU A 422 -5.06 -28.09 -1.86
C GLU A 422 -4.96 -26.67 -2.42
N THR A 423 -4.66 -26.57 -3.72
CA THR A 423 -4.35 -25.31 -4.36
C THR A 423 -5.34 -25.01 -5.47
N ARG A 424 -6.09 -23.91 -5.34
CA ARG A 424 -7.02 -23.49 -6.39
C ARG A 424 -6.27 -22.84 -7.54
N PHE A 425 -6.56 -23.32 -8.74
CA PHE A 425 -6.26 -22.62 -9.99
C PHE A 425 -7.57 -22.15 -10.62
N SER A 426 -7.51 -21.03 -11.32
CA SER A 426 -8.64 -20.45 -12.03
C SER A 426 -8.23 -20.07 -13.44
N LEU A 427 -9.22 -19.86 -14.29
CA LEU A 427 -8.99 -19.32 -15.62
C LEU A 427 -9.89 -18.13 -15.86
N LYS A 428 -9.40 -17.24 -16.71
CA LYS A 428 -10.17 -16.18 -17.35
C LYS A 428 -10.23 -16.48 -18.84
N ALA A 429 -11.23 -15.97 -19.53
CA ALA A 429 -11.39 -16.17 -20.96
C ALA A 429 -11.68 -14.84 -21.66
N TYR A 430 -11.29 -14.75 -22.92
CA TYR A 430 -11.52 -13.56 -23.72
C TYR A 430 -11.74 -13.90 -25.19
N ASP A 431 -12.45 -13.02 -25.88
CA ASP A 431 -12.87 -13.19 -27.25
C ASP A 431 -11.92 -12.56 -28.29
N SER A 432 -12.31 -12.59 -29.56
CA SER A 432 -11.58 -12.00 -30.68
C SER A 432 -11.25 -10.52 -30.52
N TYR A 433 -12.08 -9.77 -29.81
CA TYR A 433 -11.95 -8.35 -29.48
C TYR A 433 -11.37 -8.10 -28.08
N TYR A 434 -10.91 -9.16 -27.40
CA TYR A 434 -10.40 -9.12 -26.03
C TYR A 434 -11.45 -8.71 -24.98
N ASN A 435 -12.74 -8.83 -25.29
CA ASN A 435 -13.78 -8.74 -24.27
C ASN A 435 -13.77 -10.00 -23.40
N PRO A 436 -14.09 -9.88 -22.10
CA PRO A 436 -14.15 -11.03 -21.20
C PRO A 436 -15.28 -11.99 -21.60
N ILE A 437 -15.04 -13.29 -21.43
CA ILE A 437 -16.02 -14.38 -21.56
C ILE A 437 -16.20 -15.03 -20.18
N ASP A 438 -17.45 -15.30 -19.77
CA ASP A 438 -17.71 -16.04 -18.53
C ASP A 438 -17.20 -17.49 -18.68
N PRO A 439 -16.25 -17.94 -17.85
CA PRO A 439 -15.66 -19.26 -17.97
C PRO A 439 -16.60 -20.42 -17.62
N LYS A 440 -17.77 -20.17 -17.01
CA LYS A 440 -18.72 -21.24 -16.61
C LYS A 440 -19.18 -22.11 -17.76
N GLY A 441 -19.21 -21.59 -18.99
CA GLY A 441 -19.59 -22.36 -20.19
C GLY A 441 -18.45 -23.14 -20.86
N LEU A 442 -17.20 -23.00 -20.40
CA LEU A 442 -16.02 -23.43 -21.16
C LEU A 442 -15.51 -24.84 -20.86
N ASN A 443 -16.13 -25.57 -19.93
CA ASN A 443 -15.78 -26.95 -19.53
C ASN A 443 -14.25 -27.22 -19.46
N PRO A 444 -13.52 -26.50 -18.60
CA PRO A 444 -12.05 -26.54 -18.62
C PRO A 444 -11.49 -27.85 -18.08
N VAL A 445 -10.45 -28.35 -18.75
CA VAL A 445 -9.69 -29.53 -18.34
C VAL A 445 -8.31 -29.11 -17.85
N TRP A 446 -8.06 -29.35 -16.56
CA TRP A 446 -6.78 -29.09 -15.89
C TRP A 446 -5.92 -30.34 -15.83
N ASN A 447 -4.66 -30.21 -16.23
CA ASN A 447 -3.68 -31.29 -16.27
C ASN A 447 -2.35 -30.85 -15.67
N ILE A 448 -1.64 -31.82 -15.11
CA ILE A 448 -0.28 -31.70 -14.56
C ILE A 448 0.43 -33.04 -14.77
N ASN A 449 1.76 -33.08 -14.64
CA ASN A 449 2.48 -34.35 -14.59
C ASN A 449 1.94 -35.22 -13.42
N PRO A 450 1.39 -36.42 -13.69
CA PRO A 450 0.78 -37.29 -12.68
C PRO A 450 1.78 -37.81 -11.63
N GLU A 451 3.07 -37.79 -11.92
CA GLU A 451 4.10 -38.13 -10.91
C GLU A 451 4.26 -37.05 -9.84
N VAL A 452 3.84 -35.82 -10.13
CA VAL A 452 4.03 -34.64 -9.27
C VAL A 452 2.75 -34.33 -8.48
N GLY A 453 1.58 -34.51 -9.09
CA GLY A 453 0.29 -34.25 -8.45
C GLY A 453 -0.89 -34.59 -9.34
N TYR A 454 -2.10 -34.28 -8.87
CA TYR A 454 -3.34 -34.46 -9.62
C TYR A 454 -4.34 -33.36 -9.29
N PHE A 455 -5.34 -33.18 -10.14
CA PHE A 455 -6.48 -32.29 -9.86
C PHE A 455 -7.65 -33.10 -9.31
N LYS A 456 -8.28 -32.59 -8.25
CA LYS A 456 -9.52 -33.11 -7.67
C LYS A 456 -10.46 -31.95 -7.39
N ASP A 457 -11.69 -32.00 -7.91
CA ASP A 457 -12.69 -30.94 -7.75
C ASP A 457 -12.18 -29.53 -8.13
N GLY A 458 -11.31 -29.45 -9.14
CA GLY A 458 -10.67 -28.20 -9.59
C GLY A 458 -9.53 -27.69 -8.73
N LEU A 459 -9.11 -28.44 -7.70
CA LEU A 459 -7.98 -28.12 -6.83
C LEU A 459 -6.78 -29.02 -7.18
N LEU A 460 -5.61 -28.41 -7.30
CA LEU A 460 -4.35 -29.14 -7.43
C LEU A 460 -3.94 -29.70 -6.07
N ILE A 461 -3.61 -30.99 -6.04
CA ILE A 461 -2.98 -31.68 -4.90
C ILE A 461 -1.62 -32.20 -5.39
N ALA A 462 -0.54 -31.57 -4.91
CA ALA A 462 0.82 -31.97 -5.22
C ALA A 462 1.36 -32.97 -4.18
N ASN A 463 1.99 -34.06 -4.63
CA ASN A 463 2.43 -35.15 -3.77
C ASN A 463 3.95 -35.39 -3.79
N LYS A 464 4.66 -34.79 -4.75
CA LYS A 464 6.10 -34.97 -4.93
C LYS A 464 6.76 -33.63 -5.26
N PRO A 465 7.94 -33.33 -4.69
CA PRO A 465 8.62 -32.07 -4.97
C PRO A 465 9.21 -32.06 -6.38
N GLY A 466 9.29 -30.87 -6.97
CA GLY A 466 9.86 -30.66 -8.31
C GLY A 466 9.17 -29.56 -9.10
N LYS A 467 9.80 -29.17 -10.21
CA LYS A 467 9.23 -28.21 -11.17
C LYS A 467 8.32 -28.95 -12.13
N THR A 468 7.17 -28.36 -12.41
CA THR A 468 6.14 -28.93 -13.30
C THR A 468 5.38 -27.80 -13.99
N THR A 469 4.47 -28.16 -14.90
CA THR A 469 3.59 -27.20 -15.57
C THR A 469 2.15 -27.62 -15.36
N VAL A 470 1.36 -26.70 -14.84
CA VAL A 470 -0.10 -26.81 -14.81
C VAL A 470 -0.63 -26.29 -16.13
N LYS A 471 -1.34 -27.12 -16.88
CA LYS A 471 -1.97 -26.76 -18.15
C LYS A 471 -3.49 -26.81 -18.01
N VAL A 472 -4.17 -25.79 -18.51
CA VAL A 472 -5.62 -25.78 -18.70
C VAL A 472 -5.93 -25.73 -20.18
N THR A 473 -6.93 -26.50 -20.60
CA THR A 473 -7.47 -26.47 -21.97
C THR A 473 -8.97 -26.23 -21.90
N ALA A 474 -9.48 -25.36 -22.75
CA ALA A 474 -10.91 -25.10 -22.89
C ALA A 474 -11.22 -24.86 -24.38
N GLY A 475 -12.06 -25.70 -24.98
CA GLY A 475 -12.22 -25.72 -26.44
C GLY A 475 -10.89 -26.00 -27.15
N SER A 476 -10.55 -25.16 -28.14
CA SER A 476 -9.29 -25.24 -28.89
C SER A 476 -8.12 -24.47 -28.26
N THR A 477 -8.35 -23.70 -27.19
CA THR A 477 -7.32 -22.86 -26.58
C THR A 477 -6.76 -23.48 -25.31
N SER A 478 -5.52 -23.13 -24.98
CA SER A 478 -4.85 -23.62 -23.79
C SER A 478 -3.96 -22.54 -23.16
N SER A 479 -3.80 -22.61 -21.84
CA SER A 479 -2.88 -21.77 -21.08
C SER A 479 -2.09 -22.64 -20.12
N SER A 480 -0.90 -22.19 -19.73
CA SER A 480 -0.01 -22.95 -18.85
C SER A 480 0.66 -22.05 -17.81
N ILE A 481 0.92 -22.60 -16.63
CA ILE A 481 1.63 -21.94 -15.54
C ILE A 481 2.75 -22.88 -15.09
N GLY A 482 3.98 -22.36 -15.03
CA GLY A 482 5.09 -23.05 -14.37
C GLY A 482 4.87 -23.06 -12.86
N VAL A 483 4.91 -24.25 -12.26
CA VAL A 483 4.70 -24.46 -10.83
C VAL A 483 5.88 -25.21 -10.24
N GLU A 484 6.39 -24.74 -9.11
CA GLU A 484 7.39 -25.43 -8.31
C GLU A 484 6.74 -25.99 -7.05
N VAL A 485 6.77 -27.33 -6.93
CA VAL A 485 6.33 -28.03 -5.73
C VAL A 485 7.52 -28.13 -4.76
N LEU A 486 7.40 -27.48 -3.61
CA LEU A 486 8.46 -27.45 -2.61
C LEU A 486 8.44 -28.72 -1.75
N GLY A 487 9.62 -29.27 -1.42
CA GLY A 487 9.80 -30.31 -0.40
C GLY A 487 10.77 -29.87 0.68
N GLU A 488 11.09 -30.73 1.65
CA GLU A 488 12.02 -30.40 2.75
C GLU A 488 13.37 -29.89 2.25
N ALA A 489 13.87 -30.46 1.15
CA ALA A 489 15.16 -30.15 0.56
C ALA A 489 15.28 -28.69 0.07
N ALA A 490 14.16 -28.01 -0.21
CA ALA A 490 14.15 -26.60 -0.60
C ALA A 490 14.24 -25.66 0.61
N ILE A 491 13.95 -26.15 1.81
CA ILE A 491 13.88 -25.36 3.04
C ILE A 491 15.27 -25.24 3.67
N ASP A 492 15.69 -23.99 3.87
CA ASP A 492 16.86 -23.62 4.66
C ASP A 492 16.48 -23.38 6.13
N ARG A 493 15.34 -22.73 6.35
CA ARG A 493 14.81 -22.48 7.70
C ARG A 493 13.29 -22.59 7.76
N LEU A 494 12.78 -23.16 8.84
CA LEU A 494 11.37 -23.15 9.19
C LEU A 494 11.18 -22.36 10.49
N THR A 495 10.20 -21.45 10.51
CA THR A 495 9.92 -20.60 11.67
C THR A 495 8.42 -20.62 11.98
N VAL A 496 8.06 -20.78 13.25
CA VAL A 496 6.70 -20.57 13.75
C VAL A 496 6.66 -19.21 14.45
N GLN A 497 5.63 -18.40 14.19
CA GLN A 497 5.46 -17.10 14.86
C GLN A 497 4.24 -17.09 15.79
N PRO A 498 4.29 -16.36 16.93
CA PRO A 498 5.50 -15.89 17.59
C PRO A 498 6.41 -17.06 18.06
N SER A 499 7.70 -16.79 18.27
CA SER A 499 8.68 -17.83 18.67
C SER A 499 8.55 -18.28 20.13
N SER A 500 7.74 -17.59 20.94
CA SER A 500 7.34 -18.00 22.28
C SER A 500 5.89 -17.60 22.56
N MET A 501 5.19 -18.41 23.36
CA MET A 501 3.76 -18.22 23.65
C MET A 501 3.42 -18.56 25.10
N VAL A 502 2.23 -18.16 25.52
CA VAL A 502 1.68 -18.50 26.84
C VAL A 502 1.13 -19.92 26.83
N LEU A 503 1.54 -20.73 27.80
CA LEU A 503 0.99 -22.07 28.07
C LEU A 503 -0.21 -21.95 29.02
N ARG A 504 -1.43 -21.95 28.48
CA ARG A 504 -2.68 -21.86 29.26
C ARG A 504 -3.78 -22.71 28.61
N ALA A 505 -4.49 -23.53 29.38
CA ALA A 505 -5.64 -24.27 28.88
C ALA A 505 -6.73 -23.30 28.37
N GLY A 506 -7.35 -23.64 27.23
CA GLY A 506 -8.28 -22.78 26.52
C GLY A 506 -7.62 -21.66 25.71
N ALA A 507 -6.29 -21.48 25.75
CA ALA A 507 -5.63 -20.50 24.91
C ALA A 507 -5.76 -20.86 23.42
N VAL A 508 -6.03 -19.85 22.62
CA VAL A 508 -6.17 -19.95 21.17
C VAL A 508 -5.17 -19.00 20.55
N ILE A 509 -4.17 -19.53 19.83
CA ILE A 509 -2.99 -18.78 19.40
C ILE A 509 -2.79 -18.97 17.90
N ASN A 510 -2.57 -17.87 17.17
CA ASN A 510 -2.19 -17.97 15.76
C ASN A 510 -0.74 -18.46 15.66
N VAL A 511 -0.51 -19.54 14.90
CA VAL A 511 0.79 -20.22 14.75
C VAL A 511 1.20 -20.31 13.27
N PRO A 512 1.28 -19.17 12.54
CA PRO A 512 1.71 -19.21 11.15
C PRO A 512 3.14 -19.75 11.04
N VAL A 513 3.34 -20.61 10.04
CA VAL A 513 4.63 -21.20 9.73
C VAL A 513 5.18 -20.54 8.47
N LYS A 514 6.42 -20.09 8.52
CA LYS A 514 7.16 -19.56 7.37
C LYS A 514 8.35 -20.45 7.06
N ALA A 515 8.58 -20.66 5.77
CA ALA A 515 9.79 -21.29 5.27
C ALA A 515 10.67 -20.22 4.61
N ARG A 516 11.93 -20.15 5.01
CA ARG A 516 13.00 -19.56 4.21
C ARG A 516 13.59 -20.64 3.32
N LEU A 517 13.58 -20.39 2.02
CA LEU A 517 14.13 -21.30 1.03
C LEU A 517 15.64 -21.08 0.88
N LYS A 518 16.33 -22.04 0.27
CA LYS A 518 17.79 -21.98 0.03
C LYS A 518 18.23 -20.84 -0.88
N ASP A 519 17.33 -20.28 -1.68
CA ASP A 519 17.58 -19.06 -2.47
C ASP A 519 17.48 -17.76 -1.64
N GLY A 520 17.12 -17.88 -0.36
CA GLY A 520 16.96 -16.78 0.57
C GLY A 520 15.55 -16.21 0.66
N SER A 521 14.64 -16.58 -0.25
CA SER A 521 13.24 -16.13 -0.23
C SER A 521 12.48 -16.69 0.97
N GLU A 522 11.48 -15.94 1.45
CA GLU A 522 10.59 -16.38 2.53
C GLU A 522 9.15 -16.50 2.03
N THR A 523 8.47 -17.56 2.42
CA THR A 523 7.06 -17.80 2.06
C THR A 523 6.30 -18.47 3.21
N ALA A 524 5.00 -18.24 3.29
CA ALA A 524 4.14 -18.90 4.25
C ALA A 524 3.88 -20.35 3.84
N VAL A 525 3.98 -21.27 4.78
CA VAL A 525 3.62 -22.67 4.56
C VAL A 525 2.13 -22.83 4.86
N ALA A 526 1.39 -23.46 3.95
CA ALA A 526 -0.04 -23.69 4.13
C ALA A 526 -0.29 -24.50 5.42
N PRO A 527 -1.25 -24.10 6.28
CA PRO A 527 -1.52 -24.84 7.52
C PRO A 527 -1.86 -26.31 7.31
N THR A 528 -2.52 -26.65 6.21
CA THR A 528 -2.87 -28.03 5.83
C THR A 528 -1.65 -28.89 5.47
N ALA A 529 -0.52 -28.27 5.14
CA ALA A 529 0.73 -28.96 4.84
C ALA A 529 1.58 -29.22 6.10
N ILE A 530 1.23 -28.63 7.24
CA ILE A 530 1.96 -28.78 8.49
C ILE A 530 1.34 -29.90 9.33
N LYS A 531 2.20 -30.83 9.78
CA LYS A 531 1.85 -31.80 10.82
C LYS A 531 2.33 -31.28 12.17
N TRP A 532 1.47 -31.30 13.17
CA TRP A 532 1.78 -30.79 14.51
C TRP A 532 2.01 -31.92 15.51
N GLU A 533 3.05 -31.80 16.32
CA GLU A 533 3.35 -32.66 17.46
C GLU A 533 3.33 -31.79 18.73
N PHE A 534 2.70 -32.25 19.82
CA PHE A 534 2.60 -31.49 21.07
C PHE A 534 3.27 -32.24 22.23
N LYS A 535 3.95 -31.50 23.10
CA LYS A 535 4.55 -32.03 24.33
C LYS A 535 4.29 -31.09 25.51
N GLY A 536 3.92 -31.63 26.68
CA GLY A 536 3.59 -30.86 27.88
C GLY A 536 2.15 -30.34 27.92
N PHE A 537 1.38 -30.56 26.86
CA PHE A 537 -0.04 -30.23 26.77
C PHE A 537 -0.72 -31.01 25.63
N LYS A 538 -2.05 -31.07 25.67
CA LYS A 538 -2.89 -31.52 24.54
C LYS A 538 -3.40 -30.31 23.79
N GLY A 539 -3.31 -30.33 22.47
CA GLY A 539 -3.83 -29.27 21.63
C GLY A 539 -4.16 -29.76 20.23
N LYS A 540 -4.73 -28.84 19.45
CA LYS A 540 -5.04 -29.05 18.03
C LYS A 540 -4.74 -27.77 17.26
N VAL A 541 -4.37 -27.92 15.99
CA VAL A 541 -4.24 -26.78 15.08
C VAL A 541 -5.27 -26.92 13.97
N SER A 542 -6.09 -25.89 13.80
CA SER A 542 -7.02 -25.76 12.68
C SER A 542 -6.83 -24.38 12.05
N ASN A 543 -6.72 -24.32 10.71
CA ASN A 543 -6.53 -23.07 9.97
C ASN A 543 -5.39 -22.18 10.50
N GLY A 544 -4.29 -22.79 10.95
CA GLY A 544 -3.14 -22.07 11.50
C GLY A 544 -3.34 -21.57 12.93
N GLN A 545 -4.41 -21.96 13.62
CA GLN A 545 -4.71 -21.57 14.99
C GLN A 545 -4.58 -22.76 15.93
N LEU A 546 -3.65 -22.66 16.89
CA LEU A 546 -3.42 -23.62 17.97
C LEU A 546 -4.43 -23.39 19.09
N THR A 547 -5.24 -24.40 19.40
CA THR A 547 -6.04 -24.48 20.63
C THR A 547 -5.35 -25.38 21.62
N ILE A 548 -5.03 -24.85 22.80
CA ILE A 548 -4.53 -25.63 23.94
C ILE A 548 -5.74 -26.18 24.70
N GLU A 549 -5.97 -27.49 24.63
CA GLU A 549 -7.15 -28.13 25.24
C GLU A 549 -6.93 -28.40 26.73
N SER A 550 -5.74 -28.86 27.10
CA SER A 550 -5.36 -29.10 28.50
C SER A 550 -3.85 -29.05 28.66
N VAL A 551 -3.36 -28.52 29.79
CA VAL A 551 -1.94 -28.51 30.13
C VAL A 551 -1.64 -29.70 31.06
N GLU A 552 -0.53 -30.40 30.85
CA GLU A 552 -0.13 -31.49 31.74
C GLU A 552 0.21 -30.96 33.14
N ASN A 553 -0.09 -31.74 34.19
CA ASN A 553 0.18 -31.32 35.57
C ASN A 553 1.67 -31.00 35.77
N ASN A 554 1.96 -29.81 36.29
CA ASN A 554 3.32 -29.29 36.53
C ASN A 554 4.20 -29.11 35.27
N ALA A 555 3.61 -28.96 34.07
CA ALA A 555 4.38 -28.64 32.88
C ALA A 555 5.04 -27.25 32.99
N ALA A 556 6.36 -27.23 33.21
CA ALA A 556 7.15 -26.00 33.23
C ALA A 556 7.34 -25.39 31.83
N VAL A 557 7.21 -26.22 30.79
CA VAL A 557 7.34 -25.86 29.38
C VAL A 557 6.43 -26.77 28.53
N GLY A 558 5.86 -26.21 27.47
CA GLY A 558 5.15 -26.94 26.42
C GLY A 558 5.83 -26.69 25.07
N TYR A 559 5.79 -27.68 24.18
CA TYR A 559 6.32 -27.55 22.82
C TYR A 559 5.21 -27.81 21.81
N ALA A 560 4.99 -26.87 20.89
CA ALA A 560 4.24 -27.14 19.66
C ALA A 560 5.23 -27.22 18.51
N ILE A 561 5.38 -28.42 17.95
CA ILE A 561 6.37 -28.71 16.92
C ILE A 561 5.67 -28.77 15.57
N ALA A 562 5.99 -27.83 14.70
CA ALA A 562 5.52 -27.80 13.33
C ALA A 562 6.45 -28.63 12.43
N ARG A 563 5.89 -29.56 11.66
CA ARG A 563 6.62 -30.41 10.71
C ARG A 563 6.12 -30.19 9.29
N TYR A 564 7.01 -29.80 8.39
CA TYR A 564 6.77 -29.84 6.95
C TYR A 564 7.68 -30.89 6.31
N ASP A 565 7.12 -31.91 5.67
CA ASP A 565 7.87 -32.99 5.01
C ASP A 565 8.98 -33.57 5.92
N GLY A 566 8.68 -33.71 7.22
CA GLY A 566 9.59 -34.20 8.26
C GLY A 566 10.55 -33.17 8.85
N PHE A 567 10.83 -32.06 8.16
CA PHE A 567 11.65 -30.94 8.65
C PHE A 567 10.86 -30.11 9.66
N GLY A 568 11.45 -29.88 10.83
CA GLY A 568 10.71 -29.36 11.99
C GLY A 568 11.26 -28.07 12.57
N THR A 569 10.37 -27.33 13.22
CA THR A 569 10.70 -26.24 14.15
C THR A 569 9.70 -26.29 15.31
N ALA A 570 10.06 -25.75 16.47
CA ALA A 570 9.18 -25.69 17.62
C ALA A 570 8.95 -24.26 18.06
N VAL A 571 7.72 -23.98 18.49
CA VAL A 571 7.44 -22.88 19.39
C VAL A 571 7.41 -23.39 20.82
N VAL A 572 8.02 -22.63 21.70
CA VAL A 572 8.12 -22.93 23.13
C VAL A 572 7.02 -22.15 23.85
N LEU A 573 6.16 -22.89 24.55
CA LEU A 573 5.09 -22.36 25.37
C LEU A 573 5.50 -22.43 26.83
N THR A 574 5.27 -21.35 27.55
CA THR A 574 5.63 -21.22 28.97
C THR A 574 4.52 -20.48 29.69
N PRO A 575 4.27 -20.76 30.98
CA PRO A 575 3.25 -20.01 31.73
C PRO A 575 3.57 -18.50 31.69
N GLY A 576 2.68 -17.70 31.10
CA GLY A 576 2.79 -16.24 31.04
C GLY A 576 1.73 -15.57 31.90
N SER A 577 1.88 -14.26 32.16
CA SER A 577 0.92 -13.46 32.91
C SER A 577 0.41 -12.27 32.09
N GLU A 578 -0.90 -12.08 32.11
CA GLU A 578 -1.57 -10.87 31.62
C GLU A 578 -1.88 -10.00 32.83
N LYS A 579 -1.66 -8.69 32.71
CA LYS A 579 -2.10 -7.73 33.72
C LYS A 579 -2.92 -6.65 33.04
N SER A 580 -4.12 -6.42 33.56
CA SER A 580 -4.86 -5.20 33.28
C SER A 580 -3.97 -4.01 33.63
N PHE A 581 -3.80 -3.09 32.70
CA PHE A 581 -2.95 -1.92 32.87
C PHE A 581 -3.77 -0.67 33.13
N GLU A 582 -4.73 -0.37 32.27
CA GLU A 582 -5.65 0.76 32.47
C GLU A 582 -7.02 0.45 31.84
N THR A 583 -8.08 0.60 32.63
CA THR A 583 -9.48 0.39 32.21
C THR A 583 -10.27 1.69 32.18
N PHE A 584 -9.67 2.78 32.61
CA PHE A 584 -10.25 4.10 32.81
C PHE A 584 -11.45 4.17 33.76
N GLU A 585 -11.85 3.06 34.39
CA GLU A 585 -12.92 3.02 35.39
C GLU A 585 -12.57 3.74 36.69
N ASN A 586 -11.28 3.82 37.04
CA ASN A 586 -10.81 4.36 38.31
C ASN A 586 -9.52 5.18 38.14
N VAL A 587 -9.51 6.14 37.21
CA VAL A 587 -8.33 6.99 36.95
C VAL A 587 -8.02 7.88 38.15
N THR A 588 -6.82 7.74 38.72
CA THR A 588 -6.35 8.50 39.90
C THR A 588 -5.25 9.52 39.57
N TYR A 589 -4.94 9.70 38.29
CA TYR A 589 -3.90 10.60 37.80
C TYR A 589 -4.47 11.65 36.83
N PRO A 590 -3.82 12.82 36.67
CA PRO A 590 -4.34 13.86 35.78
C PRO A 590 -4.21 13.48 34.31
N LEU A 591 -5.21 13.88 33.52
CA LEU A 591 -5.25 13.80 32.06
C LEU A 591 -5.30 15.21 31.49
N GLU A 592 -4.52 15.46 30.44
CA GLU A 592 -4.43 16.77 29.80
C GLU A 592 -4.45 16.63 28.28
N PHE A 593 -5.15 17.55 27.60
CA PHE A 593 -5.06 17.69 26.15
C PHE A 593 -3.88 18.60 25.79
N LYS A 594 -3.10 18.21 24.78
CA LYS A 594 -2.12 19.10 24.17
C LYS A 594 -2.17 19.03 22.64
N GLY A 595 -2.21 20.19 22.00
CA GLY A 595 -2.03 20.36 20.56
C GLY A 595 -0.57 20.62 20.18
N LEU A 596 -0.14 20.10 19.03
CA LEU A 596 1.08 20.57 18.34
C LEU A 596 0.78 20.76 16.83
N PRO A 597 0.91 21.97 16.27
CA PRO A 597 1.33 23.21 16.94
C PRO A 597 0.34 23.68 18.03
N ALA A 598 0.75 24.60 18.89
CA ALA A 598 0.07 24.87 20.17
C ALA A 598 -1.33 25.46 20.02
N GLU A 599 -1.64 26.03 18.86
CA GLU A 599 -2.93 26.60 18.47
C GLU A 599 -4.02 25.57 18.17
N LEU A 600 -3.70 24.27 18.15
CA LEU A 600 -4.69 23.22 17.92
C LEU A 600 -5.59 23.04 19.14
N ALA A 601 -6.89 22.90 18.89
CA ALA A 601 -7.90 22.70 19.93
C ALA A 601 -8.30 21.23 20.07
N GLY A 602 -8.91 20.89 21.21
CA GLY A 602 -9.38 19.55 21.51
C GLY A 602 -9.57 19.30 23.00
N SER A 603 -9.82 18.06 23.38
CA SER A 603 -10.00 17.65 24.77
C SER A 603 -9.57 16.20 24.98
N ALA A 604 -9.06 15.88 26.17
CA ALA A 604 -8.71 14.54 26.60
C ALA A 604 -9.30 14.30 28.00
N SER A 605 -10.28 13.41 28.12
CA SER A 605 -11.01 13.18 29.38
C SER A 605 -11.62 11.79 29.42
N VAL A 606 -11.79 11.25 30.63
CA VAL A 606 -12.60 10.04 30.85
C VAL A 606 -14.07 10.40 30.73
N VAL A 607 -14.81 9.63 29.92
CA VAL A 607 -16.25 9.82 29.68
C VAL A 607 -16.97 8.48 29.77
N SER A 608 -18.27 8.52 30.05
CA SER A 608 -19.19 7.36 29.99
C SER A 608 -20.22 7.55 28.87
N GLY A 609 -20.93 6.48 28.50
CA GLY A 609 -22.03 6.56 27.53
C GLY A 609 -21.57 6.57 26.07
N LEU A 610 -20.33 6.16 25.77
CA LEU A 610 -19.87 6.05 24.39
C LEU A 610 -20.62 4.90 23.67
N PRO A 611 -20.95 5.06 22.37
CA PRO A 611 -21.63 4.01 21.61
C PRO A 611 -20.87 2.68 21.65
N GLY A 612 -21.56 1.58 21.99
CA GLY A 612 -20.99 0.25 22.16
C GLY A 612 -20.29 0.00 23.49
N ARG A 613 -20.24 1.01 24.39
CA ARG A 613 -19.69 0.97 25.75
C ARG A 613 -20.48 1.88 26.69
N GLU A 614 -21.80 1.78 26.63
CA GLU A 614 -22.70 2.72 27.29
C GLU A 614 -22.59 2.71 28.82
N SER A 615 -22.15 1.59 29.39
CA SER A 615 -22.04 1.36 30.83
C SER A 615 -20.61 1.41 31.39
N SER A 616 -19.59 1.67 30.57
CA SER A 616 -18.18 1.72 30.98
C SER A 616 -17.61 3.13 30.79
N ASN A 617 -16.55 3.44 31.51
CA ASN A 617 -15.78 4.66 31.33
C ASN A 617 -14.64 4.41 30.34
N ALA A 618 -14.34 5.38 29.49
CA ALA A 618 -13.24 5.30 28.54
C ALA A 618 -12.56 6.66 28.37
N LEU A 619 -11.28 6.66 27.98
CA LEU A 619 -10.56 7.88 27.64
C LEU A 619 -10.99 8.36 26.25
N SER A 620 -11.71 9.48 26.16
CA SER A 620 -12.02 10.17 24.90
C SER A 620 -10.95 11.22 24.58
N LEU A 621 -10.55 11.28 23.31
CA LEU A 621 -9.67 12.28 22.72
C LEU A 621 -10.38 12.93 21.51
N LYS A 622 -10.84 14.17 21.71
CA LYS A 622 -11.38 15.03 20.66
C LYS A 622 -10.28 15.92 20.11
N TYR A 623 -10.26 16.12 18.81
CA TYR A 623 -9.24 16.92 18.15
C TYR A 623 -9.82 17.85 17.09
N ASP A 624 -9.16 19.00 16.92
CA ASP A 624 -9.43 19.97 15.87
C ASP A 624 -8.11 20.49 15.25
N PHE A 625 -7.89 20.06 14.01
CA PHE A 625 -6.75 20.37 13.16
C PHE A 625 -7.03 21.46 12.12
N THR A 626 -8.12 22.22 12.26
CA THR A 626 -8.45 23.33 11.35
C THR A 626 -7.43 24.47 11.41
N ASN A 627 -6.75 24.67 12.55
CA ASN A 627 -5.71 25.68 12.74
C ASN A 627 -4.28 25.11 12.55
N GLY A 628 -3.29 26.01 12.48
CA GLY A 628 -1.86 25.68 12.38
C GLY A 628 -1.39 25.22 11.00
N THR A 629 -0.07 25.10 10.81
CA THR A 629 0.55 24.68 9.53
C THR A 629 1.43 23.44 9.70
N GLY A 630 1.65 22.69 8.63
CA GLY A 630 2.48 21.49 8.66
C GLY A 630 1.79 20.29 9.30
N SER A 631 2.58 19.43 9.97
CA SER A 631 2.05 18.24 10.65
C SER A 631 1.42 18.61 11.98
N ARG A 632 0.24 18.05 12.24
CA ARG A 632 -0.63 18.38 13.38
C ARG A 632 -0.81 17.15 14.27
N PHE A 633 -0.82 17.36 15.58
CA PHE A 633 -0.86 16.31 16.58
C PHE A 633 -1.80 16.68 17.72
N ALA A 634 -2.66 15.74 18.12
CA ALA A 634 -3.56 15.88 19.25
C ALA A 634 -3.23 14.82 20.28
N TYR A 635 -2.71 15.23 21.44
CA TYR A 635 -2.24 14.35 22.50
C TYR A 635 -3.24 14.28 23.65
N ALA A 636 -3.60 13.06 24.06
CA ALA A 636 -4.03 12.76 25.42
C ALA A 636 -2.77 12.49 26.25
N VAL A 637 -2.31 13.50 26.99
CA VAL A 637 -1.15 13.42 27.87
C VAL A 637 -1.59 12.85 29.22
N MET A 638 -0.92 11.80 29.66
CA MET A 638 -1.27 11.09 30.88
C MET A 638 -0.24 11.34 31.98
N ASN A 639 -0.71 11.75 33.16
CA ASN A 639 0.12 11.96 34.34
C ASN A 639 1.38 12.80 34.07
N ALA A 640 1.21 13.98 33.46
CA ALA A 640 2.33 14.83 33.04
C ALA A 640 3.31 15.14 34.19
N ALA A 641 2.78 15.49 35.36
CA ALA A 641 3.58 15.76 36.57
C ALA A 641 4.37 14.53 37.06
N GLY A 642 3.84 13.32 36.87
CA GLY A 642 4.52 12.05 37.17
C GLY A 642 5.38 11.52 36.02
N GLY A 643 5.44 12.23 34.88
CA GLY A 643 6.16 11.83 33.67
C GLY A 643 5.57 10.60 32.97
N GLY A 644 4.26 10.33 33.14
CA GLY A 644 3.56 9.18 32.57
C GLY A 644 3.05 8.17 33.61
N VAL A 645 2.24 7.20 33.15
CA VAL A 645 1.70 6.11 33.97
C VAL A 645 2.71 4.95 34.01
N PRO A 646 3.17 4.51 35.21
CA PRO A 646 4.22 3.51 35.33
C PRO A 646 3.83 2.14 34.75
N VAL A 647 4.68 1.61 33.89
CA VAL A 647 4.58 0.26 33.35
C VAL A 647 5.53 -0.64 34.15
N GLU A 648 4.97 -1.61 34.89
CA GLU A 648 5.78 -2.58 35.61
C GLU A 648 6.56 -3.48 34.64
N GLY A 649 7.78 -3.88 34.99
CA GLY A 649 8.57 -4.85 34.23
C GLY A 649 8.84 -4.44 32.78
N SER A 650 9.04 -5.43 31.89
CA SER A 650 9.22 -5.25 30.45
C SER A 650 8.13 -6.01 29.68
N PRO A 651 6.96 -5.41 29.43
CA PRO A 651 5.91 -6.08 28.67
C PRO A 651 6.32 -6.27 27.21
N SER A 652 5.83 -7.35 26.63
CA SER A 652 6.05 -7.72 25.22
C SER A 652 5.01 -7.11 24.28
N ALA A 653 3.79 -6.87 24.76
CA ALA A 653 2.71 -6.32 23.95
C ALA A 653 1.73 -5.49 24.79
N LEU A 654 1.08 -4.54 24.12
CA LEU A 654 -0.10 -3.80 24.58
C LEU A 654 -1.29 -4.23 23.75
N THR A 655 -2.40 -4.56 24.40
CA THR A 655 -3.71 -4.64 23.76
C THR A 655 -4.56 -3.49 24.27
N LEU A 656 -5.29 -2.81 23.40
CA LEU A 656 -6.18 -1.72 23.75
C LEU A 656 -7.40 -1.72 22.82
N ASP A 657 -8.56 -1.39 23.37
CA ASP A 657 -9.77 -1.19 22.61
C ASP A 657 -9.82 0.26 22.13
N VAL A 658 -10.07 0.46 20.83
CA VAL A 658 -10.09 1.79 20.20
C VAL A 658 -11.39 2.03 19.46
N MET A 659 -12.11 3.10 19.81
CA MET A 659 -13.20 3.63 19.01
C MET A 659 -12.63 4.49 17.88
N GLY A 660 -12.83 4.07 16.63
CA GLY A 660 -12.37 4.80 15.44
C GLY A 660 -13.41 5.79 14.90
N ASP A 661 -12.93 6.78 14.14
CA ASP A 661 -13.72 7.89 13.57
C ASP A 661 -13.66 7.97 12.04
N SER A 662 -13.05 6.97 11.37
CA SER A 662 -12.84 6.94 9.91
C SER A 662 -12.07 8.16 9.34
N SER A 663 -11.30 8.86 10.16
CA SER A 663 -10.61 10.10 9.79
C SER A 663 -9.43 9.94 8.82
N LEU A 664 -8.97 8.72 8.61
CA LEU A 664 -7.72 8.39 7.89
C LEU A 664 -6.45 8.99 8.54
N ASN A 665 -6.56 9.55 9.74
CA ASN A 665 -5.42 9.98 10.54
C ASN A 665 -4.66 8.76 11.09
N TYR A 666 -3.44 9.00 11.58
CA TYR A 666 -2.65 7.99 12.25
C TYR A 666 -3.01 7.98 13.74
N LEU A 667 -2.91 6.83 14.38
CA LEU A 667 -3.07 6.62 15.81
C LEU A 667 -1.78 6.08 16.43
N ARG A 668 -1.30 6.71 17.50
CA ARG A 668 -0.02 6.37 18.11
C ARG A 668 -0.06 6.40 19.64
N ALA A 669 0.92 5.73 20.23
CA ALA A 669 1.24 5.81 21.66
C ALA A 669 2.70 6.25 21.84
N GLU A 670 3.00 6.91 22.96
CA GLU A 670 4.36 7.29 23.35
C GLU A 670 4.70 6.61 24.68
N PHE A 671 5.81 5.87 24.70
CA PHE A 671 6.40 5.33 25.93
C PHE A 671 7.73 6.02 26.20
N VAL A 672 8.01 6.34 27.47
CA VAL A 672 9.31 6.86 27.89
C VAL A 672 10.02 5.83 28.76
N GLY A 673 11.21 5.42 28.36
CA GLY A 673 12.05 4.49 29.12
C GLY A 673 12.74 5.16 30.32
N ALA A 674 13.36 4.35 31.17
CA ALA A 674 14.17 4.84 32.30
C ALA A 674 15.36 5.75 31.88
N ASP A 675 15.80 5.66 30.62
CA ASP A 675 16.83 6.53 30.04
C ASP A 675 16.29 7.89 29.57
N GLY A 676 14.99 8.15 29.76
CA GLY A 676 14.31 9.38 29.37
C GLY A 676 14.00 9.48 27.87
N LYS A 677 14.28 8.44 27.08
CA LYS A 677 14.00 8.47 25.64
C LYS A 677 12.56 8.09 25.33
N ALA A 678 11.92 8.88 24.48
CA ALA A 678 10.60 8.59 23.95
C ALA A 678 10.68 7.56 22.82
N VAL A 679 9.81 6.56 22.89
CA VAL A 679 9.58 5.54 21.88
C VAL A 679 8.17 5.74 21.33
N MET A 680 8.10 6.03 20.03
CA MET A 680 6.84 6.22 19.32
C MET A 680 6.35 4.87 18.81
N VAL A 681 5.14 4.49 19.21
CA VAL A 681 4.51 3.22 18.87
C VAL A 681 3.34 3.48 17.92
N ASP A 682 3.43 3.00 16.69
CA ASP A 682 2.31 3.03 15.73
C ASP A 682 1.22 2.05 16.20
N VAL A 683 0.07 2.58 16.65
CA VAL A 683 -1.11 1.77 17.00
C VAL A 683 -1.89 1.43 15.73
N SER A 684 -2.13 2.43 14.88
CA SER A 684 -2.58 2.26 13.50
C SER A 684 -2.05 3.39 12.63
N ARG A 685 -1.64 3.10 11.40
CA ARG A 685 -1.23 4.14 10.42
C ARG A 685 -2.39 4.75 9.65
N ILE A 686 -3.57 4.18 9.78
CA ILE A 686 -4.80 4.72 9.18
C ILE A 686 -5.97 4.33 10.08
N ILE A 687 -6.81 5.30 10.43
CA ILE A 687 -8.10 5.04 11.10
C ILE A 687 -9.17 5.00 10.01
N ASP A 688 -9.38 3.81 9.44
CA ASP A 688 -10.33 3.54 8.35
C ASP A 688 -11.61 2.83 8.82
N TRP A 689 -11.86 2.81 10.13
CA TRP A 689 -13.03 2.18 10.75
C TRP A 689 -13.79 3.16 11.63
N SER A 690 -15.07 2.87 11.86
CA SER A 690 -15.88 3.51 12.90
C SER A 690 -16.22 2.50 14.00
N GLY A 691 -16.37 2.97 15.24
CA GLY A 691 -16.73 2.11 16.37
C GLY A 691 -15.54 1.34 16.97
N TRP A 692 -15.81 0.44 17.92
CA TRP A 692 -14.78 -0.22 18.72
C TRP A 692 -14.06 -1.35 17.99
N LYS A 693 -12.73 -1.33 18.06
CA LYS A 693 -11.83 -2.36 17.55
C LYS A 693 -10.73 -2.62 18.56
N THR A 694 -10.53 -3.87 18.94
CA THR A 694 -9.37 -4.26 19.75
C THR A 694 -8.12 -4.29 18.88
N ILE A 695 -7.12 -3.50 19.26
CA ILE A 695 -5.83 -3.43 18.58
C ILE A 695 -4.77 -4.01 19.50
N ARG A 696 -3.86 -4.78 18.92
CA ARG A 696 -2.70 -5.34 19.62
C ARG A 696 -1.43 -4.81 18.98
N VAL A 697 -0.53 -4.31 19.82
CA VAL A 697 0.75 -3.72 19.40
C VAL A 697 1.91 -4.46 20.06
N ASP A 698 2.91 -4.81 19.28
CA ASP A 698 4.16 -5.42 19.74
C ASP A 698 5.10 -4.33 20.28
N LEU A 699 5.17 -4.23 21.61
CA LEU A 699 5.98 -3.22 22.30
C LEU A 699 7.47 -3.51 22.17
N ALA A 700 7.85 -4.80 22.17
CA ALA A 700 9.24 -5.20 22.05
C ALA A 700 9.80 -4.87 20.66
N ALA A 701 9.03 -5.14 19.61
CA ALA A 701 9.38 -4.78 18.24
C ALA A 701 9.42 -3.26 18.02
N ALA A 702 8.55 -2.51 18.70
CA ALA A 702 8.59 -1.05 18.68
C ALA A 702 9.78 -0.45 19.46
N GLY A 703 10.54 -1.27 20.19
CA GLY A 703 11.72 -0.86 20.94
C GLY A 703 11.44 -0.35 22.35
N VAL A 704 10.24 -0.57 22.89
CA VAL A 704 9.89 -0.24 24.27
C VAL A 704 10.61 -1.21 25.21
N LYS A 705 11.42 -0.67 26.13
CA LYS A 705 12.18 -1.44 27.13
C LYS A 705 11.74 -1.03 28.52
N GLY A 706 11.57 -2.01 29.40
CA GLY A 706 11.18 -1.76 30.79
C GLY A 706 12.36 -1.45 31.71
N PRO A 707 12.13 -0.77 32.85
CA PRO A 707 10.86 -0.13 33.22
C PRO A 707 10.58 1.12 32.36
N ALA A 708 9.31 1.34 32.02
CA ALA A 708 8.86 2.44 31.15
C ALA A 708 7.63 3.15 31.73
N LYS A 709 7.20 4.24 31.10
CA LYS A 709 5.95 4.94 31.39
C LYS A 709 5.18 5.20 30.10
N LEU A 710 3.88 4.94 30.08
CA LEU A 710 3.01 5.39 28.98
C LEU A 710 2.71 6.88 29.22
N THR A 711 3.11 7.73 28.28
CA THR A 711 3.00 9.20 28.43
C THR A 711 1.88 9.78 27.58
N LYS A 712 1.64 9.25 26.38
CA LYS A 712 0.66 9.80 25.45
C LYS A 712 -0.07 8.71 24.66
N LEU A 713 -1.35 8.96 24.40
CA LEU A 713 -2.12 8.37 23.30
C LEU A 713 -2.54 9.52 22.38
N TYR A 714 -2.34 9.40 21.07
CA TYR A 714 -2.46 10.59 20.21
C TYR A 714 -2.77 10.30 18.74
N VAL A 715 -3.44 11.27 18.12
CA VAL A 715 -3.79 11.31 16.70
C VAL A 715 -2.78 12.18 15.94
N VAL A 716 -2.38 11.75 14.75
CA VAL A 716 -1.45 12.50 13.87
C VAL A 716 -2.06 12.74 12.50
N ASN A 717 -2.00 13.99 12.08
CA ASN A 717 -2.34 14.44 10.74
C ASN A 717 -1.09 15.05 10.08
N LEU A 718 -0.43 14.29 9.21
CA LEU A 718 0.82 14.70 8.57
C LEU A 718 0.57 15.74 7.46
N ALA A 719 1.50 16.66 7.26
CA ALA A 719 1.41 17.70 6.22
C ALA A 719 1.21 17.13 4.80
N GLU A 720 1.89 16.02 4.50
CA GLU A 720 1.75 15.33 3.21
C GLU A 720 0.43 14.53 3.17
N GLY A 721 -0.39 14.75 2.14
CA GLY A 721 -1.72 14.14 2.00
C GLY A 721 -2.70 14.60 3.08
N GLN A 722 -2.46 15.77 3.69
CA GLN A 722 -3.30 16.36 4.73
C GLN A 722 -4.72 16.66 4.25
N ASP A 723 -4.86 17.01 2.98
CA ASP A 723 -6.13 17.24 2.28
C ASP A 723 -6.99 15.98 2.14
N GLU A 724 -6.43 14.80 2.42
CA GLU A 724 -7.13 13.51 2.36
C GLU A 724 -7.67 13.05 3.71
N ARG A 725 -7.39 13.77 4.80
CA ARG A 725 -7.70 13.34 6.18
C ARG A 725 -8.67 14.29 6.87
N ALA A 726 -9.52 13.75 7.73
CA ALA A 726 -10.42 14.59 8.51
C ALA A 726 -9.63 15.48 9.47
N LEU A 727 -9.97 16.77 9.49
CA LEU A 727 -9.35 17.74 10.38
C LEU A 727 -9.95 17.69 11.79
N GLN A 728 -11.16 17.15 11.95
CA GLN A 728 -11.85 17.07 13.24
C GLN A 728 -12.35 15.65 13.47
N GLY A 729 -12.37 15.20 14.72
CA GLY A 729 -12.87 13.88 15.07
C GLY A 729 -12.75 13.56 16.56
N GLU A 730 -13.15 12.34 16.90
CA GLU A 730 -13.12 11.79 18.26
C GLU A 730 -12.71 10.32 18.23
N VAL A 731 -11.59 10.01 18.89
CA VAL A 731 -11.20 8.62 19.16
C VAL A 731 -11.33 8.35 20.65
N ALA A 732 -11.59 7.11 21.03
CA ALA A 732 -11.62 6.71 22.43
C ALA A 732 -10.82 5.43 22.68
N PHE A 733 -10.30 5.27 23.89
CA PHE A 733 -9.44 4.17 24.31
C PHE A 733 -9.97 3.51 25.58
N ASP A 734 -9.90 2.19 25.64
CA ASP A 734 -10.34 1.41 26.81
C ASP A 734 -9.60 0.06 26.93
N ASN A 735 -9.66 -0.59 28.10
CA ASN A 735 -9.12 -1.91 28.41
C ASN A 735 -7.67 -2.14 27.97
N LEU A 736 -6.78 -1.21 28.30
CA LEU A 736 -5.36 -1.39 28.08
C LEU A 736 -4.86 -2.57 28.92
N THR A 737 -4.38 -3.60 28.24
CA THR A 737 -3.85 -4.84 28.85
C THR A 737 -2.43 -5.06 28.41
N LEU A 738 -1.54 -5.28 29.37
CA LEU A 738 -0.13 -5.59 29.12
C LEU A 738 0.11 -7.09 29.20
N GLN A 739 0.82 -7.60 28.20
CA GLN A 739 1.29 -8.97 28.21
C GLN A 739 2.77 -9.04 28.55
N TYR A 740 3.10 -9.80 29.58
CA TYR A 740 4.49 -10.04 29.96
C TYR A 740 5.05 -11.24 29.21
N PRO A 741 6.31 -11.14 28.73
CA PRO A 741 6.97 -12.30 28.19
C PRO A 741 7.04 -13.37 29.28
N PRO A 742 6.92 -14.64 28.92
CA PRO A 742 7.10 -15.71 29.89
C PRO A 742 8.51 -15.66 30.49
N SER A 743 8.63 -16.06 31.76
CA SER A 743 9.94 -16.22 32.39
C SER A 743 10.79 -17.22 31.61
N PRO A 744 12.10 -16.96 31.39
CA PRO A 744 12.96 -17.89 30.68
C PRO A 744 12.99 -19.26 31.37
N VAL A 745 12.95 -20.33 30.58
CA VAL A 745 13.05 -21.70 31.10
C VAL A 745 14.43 -21.90 31.71
N THR A 746 14.50 -22.08 33.03
CA THR A 746 15.75 -22.38 33.73
C THR A 746 16.27 -23.76 33.28
N THR A 747 17.49 -23.81 32.74
CA THR A 747 18.17 -25.06 32.36
C THR A 747 19.36 -25.33 33.28
N THR A 748 19.61 -26.60 33.60
CA THR A 748 20.77 -27.01 34.42
C THR A 748 21.95 -27.32 33.52
N ASN A 749 23.14 -26.78 33.81
CA ASN A 749 24.37 -27.04 33.05
C ASN A 749 25.31 -27.95 33.85
N PRO A 750 25.11 -29.29 33.80
CA PRO A 750 25.94 -30.21 34.54
C PRO A 750 27.35 -30.30 33.94
N THR A 751 28.36 -30.49 34.79
CA THR A 751 29.68 -30.91 34.32
C THR A 751 29.68 -32.42 34.10
N ILE A 752 29.82 -32.86 32.85
CA ILE A 752 29.89 -34.28 32.47
C ILE A 752 31.32 -34.61 32.05
N VAL A 753 31.96 -35.57 32.72
CA VAL A 753 33.33 -36.03 32.38
C VAL A 753 33.31 -37.50 31.97
N MET A 754 33.92 -37.82 30.83
CA MET A 754 33.94 -39.16 30.24
C MET A 754 35.31 -39.48 29.67
N LYS A 755 35.66 -40.77 29.58
CA LYS A 755 36.92 -41.21 28.96
C LYS A 755 36.64 -42.08 27.73
N LEU A 756 37.40 -41.86 26.65
CA LEU A 756 37.29 -42.66 25.43
C LEU A 756 37.52 -44.16 25.73
N GLY A 757 36.63 -45.02 25.24
CA GLY A 757 36.66 -46.48 25.47
C GLY A 757 36.17 -46.93 26.85
N SER A 758 35.80 -46.01 27.75
CA SER A 758 35.28 -46.33 29.08
C SER A 758 33.76 -46.18 29.13
N ALA A 759 33.09 -47.09 29.86
CA ALA A 759 31.68 -46.94 30.23
C ALA A 759 31.50 -46.16 31.56
N LYS A 760 32.58 -45.69 32.21
CA LYS A 760 32.50 -44.86 33.42
C LYS A 760 32.54 -43.38 33.07
N ALA A 761 31.66 -42.60 33.70
CA ALA A 761 31.55 -41.15 33.57
C ALA A 761 31.31 -40.50 34.94
N THR A 762 31.43 -39.18 35.04
CA THR A 762 30.93 -38.42 36.18
C THR A 762 29.98 -37.32 35.72
N VAL A 763 28.93 -37.06 36.52
CA VAL A 763 27.99 -35.95 36.35
C VAL A 763 28.03 -35.13 37.64
N ASN A 764 28.48 -33.88 37.56
CA ASN A 764 28.73 -33.01 38.72
C ASN A 764 29.59 -33.70 39.80
N GLY A 765 30.63 -34.41 39.37
CA GLY A 765 31.55 -35.15 40.24
C GLY A 765 31.04 -36.50 40.76
N LYS A 766 29.76 -36.84 40.57
CA LYS A 766 29.20 -38.14 40.96
C LYS A 766 29.43 -39.18 39.85
N SER A 767 29.98 -40.34 40.21
CA SER A 767 30.24 -41.45 39.28
C SER A 767 28.95 -42.06 38.75
N VAL A 768 28.88 -42.26 37.43
CA VAL A 768 27.76 -42.90 36.72
C VAL A 768 28.28 -43.84 35.64
N THR A 769 27.47 -44.86 35.30
CA THR A 769 27.81 -45.83 34.23
C THR A 769 27.03 -45.49 32.96
N LEU A 770 27.76 -45.30 31.86
CA LEU A 770 27.19 -45.08 30.54
C LEU A 770 26.52 -46.37 30.03
N PRO A 771 25.42 -46.26 29.29
CA PRO A 771 24.79 -47.42 28.66
C PRO A 771 25.71 -48.09 27.63
N ALA A 772 26.69 -47.36 27.09
CA ALA A 772 27.75 -47.89 26.24
C ALA A 772 29.00 -46.98 26.26
N PRO A 773 30.20 -47.51 25.97
CA PRO A 773 31.43 -46.72 25.90
C PRO A 773 31.40 -45.67 24.80
N VAL A 774 32.10 -44.56 25.05
CA VAL A 774 32.41 -43.56 24.03
C VAL A 774 33.45 -44.12 23.05
N PHE A 775 33.27 -43.92 21.75
CA PHE A 775 34.25 -44.33 20.74
C PHE A 775 34.55 -43.18 19.76
N SER A 776 35.60 -43.35 18.94
CA SER A 776 35.98 -42.38 17.91
C SER A 776 35.85 -43.00 16.52
N ILE A 777 35.34 -42.24 15.55
CA ILE A 777 35.37 -42.56 14.12
C ILE A 777 35.98 -41.36 13.39
N ASN A 778 37.06 -41.59 12.65
CA ASN A 778 37.73 -40.55 11.84
C ASN A 778 38.02 -39.26 12.62
N GLY A 779 38.47 -39.39 13.88
CA GLY A 779 38.79 -38.25 14.75
C GLY A 779 37.58 -37.61 15.46
N ASN A 780 36.34 -38.04 15.19
CA ASN A 780 35.14 -37.56 15.87
C ASN A 780 34.73 -38.50 17.01
N SER A 781 34.53 -37.96 18.21
CA SER A 781 34.02 -38.72 19.36
C SER A 781 32.49 -38.88 19.30
N TYR A 782 32.02 -40.11 19.49
CA TYR A 782 30.62 -40.52 19.43
C TYR A 782 30.10 -40.96 20.79
N LEU A 783 28.93 -40.45 21.17
CA LEU A 783 28.34 -40.66 22.48
C LEU A 783 26.92 -41.18 22.42
N PRO A 784 26.48 -41.98 23.41
CA PRO A 784 25.07 -42.28 23.60
C PRO A 784 24.29 -40.99 23.84
N LEU A 785 23.51 -40.55 22.83
CA LEU A 785 22.81 -39.26 22.87
C LEU A 785 21.87 -39.14 24.06
N LYS A 786 21.07 -40.19 24.32
CA LYS A 786 20.05 -40.20 25.37
C LYS A 786 20.64 -39.88 26.75
N PHE A 787 21.77 -40.50 27.10
CA PHE A 787 22.45 -40.25 28.38
C PHE A 787 22.88 -38.79 28.53
N VAL A 788 23.53 -38.22 27.51
CA VAL A 788 24.04 -36.85 27.57
C VAL A 788 22.90 -35.84 27.62
N ALA A 789 21.86 -36.05 26.80
CA ALA A 789 20.67 -35.21 26.77
C ALA A 789 19.92 -35.24 28.11
N GLU A 790 19.62 -36.43 28.65
CA GLU A 790 18.91 -36.59 29.92
C GLU A 790 19.70 -35.99 31.10
N ALA A 791 21.02 -36.18 31.13
CA ALA A 791 21.86 -35.58 32.16
C ALA A 791 21.76 -34.05 32.16
N MET A 792 21.55 -33.43 31.00
CA MET A 792 21.35 -31.99 30.81
C MET A 792 19.89 -31.53 31.00
N GLY A 793 18.99 -32.42 31.41
CA GLY A 793 17.56 -32.14 31.54
C GLY A 793 16.84 -31.98 30.20
N ALA A 794 17.39 -32.56 29.12
CA ALA A 794 16.76 -32.57 27.81
C ALA A 794 15.94 -33.85 27.59
N ASP A 795 14.89 -33.69 26.82
CA ASP A 795 14.00 -34.74 26.36
C ASP A 795 14.42 -35.28 24.99
N VAL A 796 14.39 -36.60 24.79
CA VAL A 796 14.77 -37.23 23.51
C VAL A 796 13.64 -38.11 22.96
N GLY A 797 13.19 -37.79 21.75
CA GLY A 797 12.22 -38.57 20.97
C GLY A 797 12.86 -39.27 19.76
N TRP A 798 12.33 -40.43 19.38
CA TRP A 798 12.77 -41.21 18.21
C TRP A 798 11.59 -41.49 17.27
N GLU A 799 11.78 -41.21 15.98
CA GLU A 799 10.84 -41.53 14.91
C GLU A 799 11.49 -42.54 13.95
N ALA A 800 10.97 -43.77 13.96
CA ALA A 800 11.57 -44.89 13.23
C ALA A 800 11.44 -44.75 11.71
N SER A 801 10.31 -44.23 11.21
CA SER A 801 10.01 -44.15 9.77
C SER A 801 10.99 -43.25 9.01
N THR A 802 11.42 -42.16 9.65
CA THR A 802 12.36 -41.19 9.07
C THR A 802 13.77 -41.31 9.67
N LYS A 803 13.97 -42.24 10.61
CA LYS A 803 15.20 -42.38 11.41
C LYS A 803 15.62 -41.04 12.04
N ARG A 804 14.65 -40.28 12.53
CA ARG A 804 14.84 -38.94 13.11
C ARG A 804 14.92 -39.04 14.63
N VAL A 805 15.88 -38.35 15.21
CA VAL A 805 15.94 -38.08 16.65
C VAL A 805 15.61 -36.62 16.89
N THR A 806 14.72 -36.35 17.83
CA THR A 806 14.37 -34.99 18.26
C THR A 806 14.80 -34.78 19.70
N VAL A 807 15.58 -33.72 19.97
CA VAL A 807 16.04 -33.35 21.31
C VAL A 807 15.42 -32.00 21.68
N LEU A 808 14.77 -31.92 22.84
CA LEU A 808 14.10 -30.72 23.35
C LEU A 808 14.70 -30.31 24.69
N ARG A 809 15.14 -29.05 24.84
CA ARG A 809 15.73 -28.56 26.08
C ARG A 809 15.51 -27.06 26.23
N GLY A 810 14.70 -26.65 27.21
CA GLY A 810 14.39 -25.22 27.41
C GLY A 810 13.78 -24.63 26.13
N SER A 811 14.44 -23.64 25.54
CA SER A 811 14.02 -23.06 24.26
C SER A 811 14.58 -23.75 23.01
N LYS A 812 15.37 -24.83 23.16
CA LYS A 812 16.10 -25.47 22.07
C LYS A 812 15.41 -26.72 21.56
N MET A 813 15.39 -26.87 20.25
CA MET A 813 15.00 -28.09 19.54
C MET A 813 16.09 -28.47 18.54
N ILE A 814 16.48 -29.75 18.52
CA ILE A 814 17.40 -30.30 17.54
C ILE A 814 16.79 -31.55 16.92
N ASP A 815 16.66 -31.57 15.59
CA ASP A 815 16.44 -32.80 14.83
C ASP A 815 17.71 -33.28 14.15
N LEU A 816 17.96 -34.58 14.25
CA LEU A 816 19.07 -35.27 13.61
C LEU A 816 18.53 -36.49 12.87
N TRP A 817 19.10 -36.83 11.72
CA TRP A 817 18.74 -38.02 10.96
C TRP A 817 19.91 -38.98 10.86
N ILE A 818 19.67 -40.27 11.14
CA ILE A 818 20.72 -41.30 11.02
C ILE A 818 21.20 -41.39 9.58
N GLY A 819 22.52 -41.33 9.38
CA GLY A 819 23.15 -41.42 8.05
C GLY A 819 23.02 -40.15 7.19
N LYS A 820 22.63 -39.00 7.78
CA LYS A 820 22.69 -37.70 7.11
C LYS A 820 23.75 -36.82 7.78
N SER A 821 24.49 -36.06 6.98
CA SER A 821 25.48 -35.06 7.45
C SER A 821 24.84 -33.68 7.66
N GLU A 822 23.56 -33.66 8.05
CA GLU A 822 22.79 -32.44 8.32
C GLU A 822 21.90 -32.61 9.55
N LEU A 823 21.62 -31.51 10.23
CA LEU A 823 20.65 -31.40 11.32
C LEU A 823 19.74 -30.18 11.11
N ALA A 824 18.63 -30.14 11.84
CA ALA A 824 17.84 -28.92 12.00
C ALA A 824 17.92 -28.47 13.47
N ALA A 825 18.45 -27.28 13.73
CA ALA A 825 18.51 -26.68 15.06
C ALA A 825 17.60 -25.46 15.08
N ASP A 826 16.58 -25.47 15.93
CA ASP A 826 15.55 -24.43 16.03
C ASP A 826 14.94 -24.08 14.65
N GLY A 827 14.72 -25.11 13.82
CA GLY A 827 14.23 -24.96 12.45
C GLY A 827 15.26 -24.51 11.42
N VAL A 828 16.52 -24.28 11.79
CA VAL A 828 17.60 -23.90 10.86
C VAL A 828 18.38 -25.13 10.42
N ARG A 829 18.50 -25.35 9.11
CA ARG A 829 19.33 -26.42 8.55
C ARG A 829 20.81 -26.12 8.78
N GLN A 830 21.56 -27.10 9.25
CA GLN A 830 23.00 -26.99 9.47
C GLN A 830 23.73 -28.25 9.01
N LYS A 831 24.91 -28.07 8.42
CA LYS A 831 25.82 -29.18 8.11
C LYS A 831 26.54 -29.64 9.36
N ILE A 832 26.74 -30.95 9.49
CA ILE A 832 27.56 -31.54 10.54
C ILE A 832 28.73 -32.29 9.93
N ASN A 833 29.85 -32.29 10.65
CA ASN A 833 31.13 -32.84 10.19
C ASN A 833 31.21 -34.37 10.27
N ALA A 834 30.17 -35.03 10.81
CA ALA A 834 30.06 -36.47 10.91
C ALA A 834 28.59 -36.89 11.07
N GLU A 835 28.22 -38.06 10.54
CA GLU A 835 26.83 -38.54 10.51
C GLU A 835 26.44 -39.24 11.83
N PRO A 836 25.23 -39.06 12.36
CA PRO A 836 24.71 -39.87 13.44
C PRO A 836 24.60 -41.35 13.01
N VAL A 837 24.95 -42.27 13.91
CA VAL A 837 24.96 -43.71 13.62
C VAL A 837 24.19 -44.50 14.66
N ILE A 838 23.67 -45.66 14.26
CA ILE A 838 23.14 -46.66 15.19
C ILE A 838 24.18 -47.78 15.35
N ARG A 839 24.54 -48.10 16.59
CA ARG A 839 25.37 -49.27 16.94
C ARG A 839 24.76 -49.98 18.14
N ASN A 840 24.61 -51.31 18.06
CA ASN A 840 24.03 -52.13 19.13
C ASN A 840 22.69 -51.56 19.65
N SER A 841 21.79 -51.22 18.73
CA SER A 841 20.46 -50.63 19.02
C SER A 841 20.49 -49.32 19.81
N ARG A 842 21.59 -48.58 19.76
CA ARG A 842 21.74 -47.26 20.40
C ARG A 842 22.16 -46.21 19.39
N THR A 843 21.58 -45.03 19.50
CA THR A 843 21.95 -43.87 18.69
C THR A 843 23.17 -43.17 19.26
N TYR A 844 24.17 -43.00 18.40
CA TYR A 844 25.36 -42.23 18.68
C TYR A 844 25.42 -41.00 17.80
N VAL A 845 25.77 -39.87 18.42
CA VAL A 845 25.95 -38.60 17.73
C VAL A 845 27.38 -38.10 17.89
N PRO A 846 27.89 -37.33 16.92
CA PRO A 846 29.10 -36.55 17.11
C PRO A 846 28.90 -35.57 18.27
N LEU A 847 29.72 -35.72 19.32
CA LEU A 847 29.56 -35.02 20.58
C LEU A 847 29.41 -33.50 20.44
N ARG A 848 30.36 -32.90 19.70
CA ARG A 848 30.61 -31.46 19.75
C ARG A 848 29.39 -30.69 19.31
N ILE A 849 28.81 -31.05 18.18
CA ILE A 849 27.68 -30.32 17.60
C ILE A 849 26.46 -30.38 18.51
N VAL A 850 26.07 -31.56 19.01
CA VAL A 850 24.83 -31.65 19.81
C VAL A 850 24.97 -30.91 21.14
N SER A 851 26.10 -31.03 21.82
CA SER A 851 26.33 -30.29 23.07
C SER A 851 26.43 -28.78 22.85
N GLU A 852 27.10 -28.33 21.80
CA GLU A 852 27.21 -26.89 21.47
C GLU A 852 25.86 -26.28 21.08
N GLN A 853 25.04 -26.99 20.29
CA GLN A 853 23.69 -26.54 19.94
C GLN A 853 22.76 -26.49 21.16
N LEU A 854 23.00 -27.32 22.18
CA LEU A 854 22.33 -27.25 23.48
C LEU A 854 22.93 -26.19 24.41
N GLY A 855 23.93 -25.41 23.99
CA GLY A 855 24.52 -24.33 24.77
C GLY A 855 25.63 -24.75 25.74
N GLN A 856 26.30 -25.88 25.47
CA GLN A 856 27.37 -26.42 26.30
C GLN A 856 28.72 -26.41 25.58
N LYS A 857 29.81 -26.23 26.33
CA LYS A 857 31.17 -26.26 25.80
C LYS A 857 31.77 -27.65 25.98
N VAL A 858 32.35 -28.17 24.90
CA VAL A 858 33.05 -29.46 24.90
C VAL A 858 34.56 -29.22 24.87
N THR A 859 35.29 -29.84 25.79
CA THR A 859 36.76 -29.86 25.78
C THR A 859 37.29 -31.29 25.72
N TRP A 860 38.38 -31.47 24.97
CA TRP A 860 39.10 -32.74 24.82
C TRP A 860 40.51 -32.61 25.38
N ASP A 861 40.89 -33.54 26.25
CA ASP A 861 42.26 -33.72 26.72
C ASP A 861 42.85 -34.97 26.06
N GLU A 862 43.83 -34.76 25.18
CA GLU A 862 44.49 -35.81 24.43
C GLU A 862 45.33 -36.76 25.31
N LYS A 863 46.00 -36.22 26.34
CA LYS A 863 46.89 -37.01 27.21
C LYS A 863 46.09 -38.00 28.05
N THR A 864 44.97 -37.54 28.59
CA THR A 864 44.12 -38.36 29.46
C THR A 864 43.00 -39.09 28.71
N ARG A 865 42.83 -38.78 27.42
CA ARG A 865 41.72 -39.21 26.56
C ARG A 865 40.35 -38.88 27.16
N THR A 866 40.26 -37.70 27.77
CA THR A 866 39.10 -37.26 28.56
C THR A 866 38.29 -36.22 27.80
N ILE A 867 36.97 -36.38 27.87
CA ILE A 867 35.96 -35.47 27.34
C ILE A 867 35.27 -34.80 28.52
N THR A 868 35.19 -33.46 28.51
CA THR A 868 34.45 -32.68 29.50
C THR A 868 33.41 -31.81 28.81
N ILE A 869 32.17 -31.85 29.29
CA ILE A 869 31.06 -30.99 28.86
C ILE A 869 30.66 -30.09 30.04
N ARG A 870 30.49 -28.78 29.80
CA ARG A 870 30.12 -27.79 30.83
C ARG A 870 29.37 -26.58 30.26
#